data_AF-A0A3D8QY18-F1
#
_entry.id   AF-A0A3D8QY18-F1
#
_cell.length_a   1.000
_cell.length_b   1.000
_cell.length_c   1.000
_cell.angle_alpha   90.00
_cell.angle_beta   90.00
_cell.angle_gamma   90.00
#
_symmetry.space_group_name_H-M   'P 1'
#
loop_
_entity.id
_entity.type
_entity.pdbx_description
1 polymer ?
#
loop_
_entity_poly.entity_id
_entity_poly.type
_entity_poly.pdbx_seq_one_letter_code
_entity_poly.pdbx_strand_id
1 'polypeptide(L)'
;MSSQSTSIPPINLPPPPPGHLNGHYILGEILDHLSFYESTFDRIKFDELYHLLNEVRNHNVDRESTYRSFLRAFERTTTYQNSFKELDPETREMIGKWLGGENAGVLTKEDFKLPLSPAARKHFGHLQKVREMMRTLREVKQNGISGLLHDALSKTEPEKLSTTESGDIARLEDAMKDLPQIWADTESKIHVECYPSQVFHNWGLTVQNTPRWTFIPTTVLGIQNIVKFAAAQNLRVRCAGFRHSWSSTFSADGEILISLLNLEIANEVPSPLAIASDHVEALQDAGNELKTIEMVPGSESLDGKTALCRVGVAVTNEQFRRWAVRNNKWALPVDVILVEVTVGGVNGPICHGAGIGHKTIADYVRAVEYIDANGTPQIISDAKELKAAAGCFGLLGVVTHITFALDKMSYALLKPAKIDVGLAIPPPRGEDIPLALQKTWTKAQIAAAQDDFVSRASNDYYSEWFWFTFQKQAWVNSWSTTSDGEGAVEYPCRGETFLQWLENWFGGVLTSHPFFQAIPGWWQAQLLATAGMVALPPTSFAARGGSSGSGSVQDAVTKTPLPNGLHFRRGIQNMRVRDMEFQIPIPAQADGKPDLRIVQRAWWDVIQLVYSDAETPMRLTMEMRIMNGSEVIMAPQRGNQWTCSIEVLTIPDSVTDGEWSGFCVQVKDLWLRYEDEGLVPRGSVRPHWAKEWESLTFAGERGESLTARQYLKTVAYKDAILEFKDTLTKIGHKQEWELKDLQHRFSNELWDEMIFD
;
A
#
# COMPACT_ATOMS: atom_id res chain seq x y z
N MET A 1 -9.97 4.84 -23.11
CA MET A 1 -11.24 4.89 -23.89
C MET A 1 -12.08 5.99 -23.29
N SER A 2 -12.44 7.03 -24.06
CA SER A 2 -13.31 8.11 -23.59
C SER A 2 -14.71 7.58 -23.34
N SER A 3 -15.14 7.49 -22.08
CA SER A 3 -16.52 7.12 -21.73
C SER A 3 -17.47 8.23 -22.18
N GLN A 4 -18.49 7.86 -22.94
CA GLN A 4 -19.66 8.72 -23.12
C GLN A 4 -20.34 8.83 -21.75
N SER A 5 -20.14 9.97 -21.09
CA SER A 5 -20.90 10.37 -19.91
C SER A 5 -22.35 10.61 -20.33
N THR A 6 -23.19 9.59 -20.21
CA THR A 6 -24.63 9.79 -20.08
C THR A 6 -24.86 10.36 -18.69
N SER A 7 -24.89 11.69 -18.57
CA SER A 7 -25.14 12.37 -17.29
C SER A 7 -26.56 12.11 -16.84
N ILE A 8 -26.74 11.06 -16.05
CA ILE A 8 -27.92 10.88 -15.21
C ILE A 8 -27.94 12.09 -14.27
N PRO A 9 -28.97 12.95 -14.32
CA PRO A 9 -29.02 14.11 -13.45
C PRO A 9 -29.07 13.62 -11.99
N PRO A 10 -28.20 14.12 -11.11
CA PRO A 10 -28.20 13.73 -9.71
C PRO A 10 -29.54 14.10 -9.07
N ILE A 11 -29.93 13.35 -8.03
CA ILE A 11 -31.07 13.76 -7.21
C ILE A 11 -30.77 15.15 -6.61
N ASN A 12 -31.66 16.11 -6.84
CA ASN A 12 -31.48 17.47 -6.34
C ASN A 12 -31.97 17.56 -4.88
N LEU A 13 -31.15 17.04 -3.96
CA LEU A 13 -31.38 17.15 -2.52
C LEU A 13 -30.57 18.32 -1.95
N PRO A 14 -31.15 19.15 -1.06
CA PRO A 14 -30.36 20.11 -0.31
C PRO A 14 -29.41 19.36 0.66
N PRO A 15 -28.22 19.92 0.95
CA PRO A 15 -27.32 19.35 1.95
C PRO A 15 -28.02 19.16 3.31
N PRO A 16 -27.72 18.08 4.06
CA PRO A 16 -28.29 17.86 5.38
C PRO A 16 -27.92 18.98 6.35
N PRO A 17 -28.80 19.34 7.30
CA PRO A 17 -28.44 20.26 8.39
C PRO A 17 -27.20 19.76 9.16
N PRO A 18 -26.35 20.64 9.72
CA PRO A 18 -25.10 20.23 10.39
C PRO A 18 -25.26 19.18 11.49
N GLY A 19 -26.39 19.16 12.22
CA GLY A 19 -26.66 18.14 13.24
C GLY A 19 -27.04 16.76 12.70
N HIS A 20 -27.37 16.67 11.41
CA HIS A 20 -27.80 15.46 10.70
C HIS A 20 -26.68 14.81 9.88
N LEU A 21 -25.47 15.39 9.84
CA LEU A 21 -24.29 14.79 9.19
C LEU A 21 -23.72 13.63 10.01
N ASN A 22 -24.51 12.57 10.18
CA ASN A 22 -24.11 11.33 10.82
C ASN A 22 -24.88 10.14 10.26
N GLY A 23 -24.33 8.94 10.48
CA GLY A 23 -24.86 7.72 9.86
C GLY A 23 -26.32 7.40 10.11
N HIS A 24 -26.91 7.79 11.24
CA HIS A 24 -28.34 7.52 11.47
C HIS A 24 -29.23 8.29 10.49
N TYR A 25 -29.00 9.60 10.35
CA TYR A 25 -29.83 10.46 9.50
C TYR A 25 -29.49 10.30 8.02
N ILE A 26 -28.21 10.20 7.65
CA ILE A 26 -27.82 10.04 6.25
C ILE A 26 -28.32 8.68 5.71
N LEU A 27 -28.20 7.59 6.47
CA LEU A 27 -28.79 6.31 6.06
C LEU A 27 -30.32 6.37 5.96
N GLY A 28 -30.98 7.15 6.81
CA GLY A 28 -32.42 7.40 6.71
C GLY A 28 -32.80 8.12 5.42
N GLU A 29 -32.07 9.19 5.09
CA GLU A 29 -32.26 9.94 3.84
C GLU A 29 -32.02 9.06 2.61
N ILE A 30 -30.99 8.20 2.63
CA ILE A 30 -30.75 7.22 1.57
C ILE A 30 -32.00 6.33 1.41
N LEU A 31 -32.48 5.70 2.49
CA LEU A 31 -33.63 4.80 2.45
C LEU A 31 -34.91 5.47 1.91
N ASP A 32 -35.15 6.74 2.26
CA ASP A 32 -36.33 7.50 1.82
C ASP A 32 -36.30 7.83 0.32
N HIS A 33 -35.11 7.80 -0.30
CA HIS A 33 -34.88 8.31 -1.65
C HIS A 33 -34.27 7.29 -2.63
N LEU A 34 -33.94 6.06 -2.20
CA LEU A 34 -33.38 5.00 -3.06
C LEU A 34 -34.26 4.70 -4.29
N SER A 35 -35.58 4.73 -4.13
CA SER A 35 -36.54 4.42 -5.20
C SER A 35 -36.45 5.36 -6.41
N PHE A 36 -35.88 6.56 -6.23
CA PHE A 36 -35.60 7.50 -7.33
C PHE A 36 -34.70 6.86 -8.40
N TYR A 37 -33.80 5.97 -8.00
CA TYR A 37 -32.77 5.38 -8.84
C TYR A 37 -33.17 4.05 -9.48
N GLU A 38 -34.26 3.42 -9.03
CA GLU A 38 -34.70 2.09 -9.48
C GLU A 38 -34.92 2.00 -11.00
N SER A 39 -35.56 3.02 -11.57
CA SER A 39 -35.84 3.05 -13.02
C SER A 39 -34.58 3.25 -13.87
N THR A 40 -33.54 3.87 -13.30
CA THR A 40 -32.30 4.21 -14.01
C THR A 40 -31.26 3.10 -13.89
N PHE A 41 -31.20 2.44 -12.73
CA PHE A 41 -30.28 1.35 -12.44
C PHE A 41 -31.04 0.04 -12.20
N ASP A 42 -31.82 -0.38 -13.19
CA ASP A 42 -32.74 -1.53 -13.17
C ASP A 42 -32.08 -2.89 -12.85
N ARG A 43 -30.75 -2.97 -12.94
CA ARG A 43 -29.94 -4.15 -12.58
C ARG A 43 -29.52 -4.19 -11.12
N ILE A 44 -29.69 -3.12 -10.36
CA ILE A 44 -29.51 -3.13 -8.91
C ILE A 44 -30.79 -3.68 -8.27
N LYS A 45 -30.66 -4.64 -7.35
CA LYS A 45 -31.82 -5.09 -6.55
C LYS A 45 -32.00 -4.13 -5.37
N PHE A 46 -32.77 -3.07 -5.58
CA PHE A 46 -33.00 -2.04 -4.57
C PHE A 46 -33.70 -2.56 -3.31
N ASP A 47 -34.57 -3.58 -3.41
CA ASP A 47 -35.19 -4.21 -2.24
C ASP A 47 -34.14 -4.81 -1.27
N GLU A 48 -33.13 -5.49 -1.83
CA GLU A 48 -32.03 -6.09 -1.06
C GLU A 48 -31.15 -4.99 -0.45
N LEU A 49 -30.86 -3.95 -1.22
CA LEU A 49 -30.08 -2.80 -0.75
C LEU A 49 -30.81 -2.03 0.36
N TYR A 50 -32.13 -1.83 0.22
CA TYR A 50 -32.97 -1.19 1.22
C TYR A 50 -32.98 -1.98 2.53
N HIS A 51 -33.26 -3.29 2.45
CA HIS A 51 -33.26 -4.15 3.64
C HIS A 51 -31.93 -4.08 4.37
N LEU A 52 -30.83 -4.23 3.63
CA LEU A 52 -29.47 -4.16 4.14
C LEU A 52 -29.15 -2.84 4.85
N LEU A 53 -29.38 -1.70 4.18
CA LEU A 53 -29.08 -0.39 4.77
C LEU A 53 -29.98 -0.12 5.99
N ASN A 54 -31.20 -0.63 6.01
CA ASN A 54 -32.07 -0.55 7.17
C ASN A 54 -31.54 -1.37 8.36
N GLU A 55 -31.06 -2.60 8.13
CA GLU A 55 -30.44 -3.42 9.19
C GLU A 55 -29.20 -2.73 9.77
N VAL A 56 -28.36 -2.15 8.91
CA VAL A 56 -27.17 -1.42 9.34
C VAL A 56 -27.52 -0.16 10.12
N ARG A 57 -28.51 0.63 9.66
CA ARG A 57 -29.02 1.81 10.38
C ARG A 57 -29.53 1.46 11.79
N ASN A 58 -30.10 0.26 11.95
CA ASN A 58 -30.64 -0.24 13.21
C ASN A 58 -29.63 -1.05 14.04
N HIS A 59 -28.34 -1.04 13.65
CA HIS A 59 -27.26 -1.77 14.31
C HIS A 59 -27.45 -3.30 14.39
N ASN A 60 -28.29 -3.87 13.52
CA ASN A 60 -28.42 -5.32 13.38
C ASN A 60 -27.45 -5.84 12.31
N VAL A 61 -26.16 -5.86 12.65
CA VAL A 61 -25.09 -6.17 11.70
C VAL A 61 -24.38 -7.45 12.09
N ASP A 62 -24.42 -8.41 11.18
CA ASP A 62 -23.43 -9.48 11.08
C ASP A 62 -22.61 -9.27 9.81
N ARG A 63 -21.27 -9.31 9.93
CA ARG A 63 -20.35 -8.93 8.85
C ARG A 63 -20.56 -9.77 7.59
N GLU A 64 -20.61 -11.09 7.73
CA GLU A 64 -20.67 -12.00 6.59
C GLU A 64 -22.02 -11.88 5.85
N SER A 65 -23.13 -11.82 6.57
CA SER A 65 -24.46 -11.61 5.99
C SER A 65 -24.63 -10.23 5.36
N THR A 66 -24.04 -9.19 5.95
CA THR A 66 -24.06 -7.81 5.42
C THR A 66 -23.38 -7.75 4.06
N TYR A 67 -22.14 -8.23 3.96
CA TYR A 67 -21.40 -8.23 2.69
C TYR A 67 -22.05 -9.13 1.62
N ARG A 68 -22.67 -10.22 2.05
CA ARG A 68 -23.39 -11.12 1.14
C ARG A 68 -24.60 -10.44 0.52
N SER A 69 -25.36 -9.71 1.34
CA SER A 69 -26.52 -8.94 0.89
C SER A 69 -26.10 -7.81 -0.06
N PHE A 70 -24.99 -7.12 0.26
CA PHE A 70 -24.39 -6.12 -0.62
C PHE A 70 -24.05 -6.70 -2.00
N LEU A 71 -23.32 -7.81 -2.03
CA LEU A 71 -22.96 -8.47 -3.29
C LEU A 71 -24.19 -8.90 -4.08
N ARG A 72 -25.21 -9.49 -3.42
CA ARG A 72 -26.49 -9.87 -4.07
C ARG A 72 -27.25 -8.69 -4.66
N ALA A 73 -27.16 -7.51 -4.05
CA ALA A 73 -27.79 -6.30 -4.55
C ALA A 73 -27.19 -5.85 -5.90
N PHE A 74 -25.88 -6.02 -6.07
CA PHE A 74 -25.14 -5.59 -7.27
C PHE A 74 -24.82 -6.72 -8.25
N GLU A 75 -25.08 -7.99 -7.92
CA GLU A 75 -24.63 -9.14 -8.72
C GLU A 75 -25.11 -9.13 -10.18
N ARG A 76 -26.23 -8.48 -10.48
CA ARG A 76 -26.79 -8.40 -11.84
C ARG A 76 -26.26 -7.21 -12.66
N THR A 77 -25.52 -6.31 -12.02
CA THR A 77 -24.97 -5.12 -12.68
C THR A 77 -23.86 -5.48 -13.65
N THR A 78 -23.70 -4.67 -14.70
CA THR A 78 -22.62 -4.87 -15.68
C THR A 78 -21.25 -4.72 -15.05
N THR A 79 -21.07 -3.75 -14.14
CA THR A 79 -19.81 -3.54 -13.41
C THR A 79 -19.41 -4.79 -12.63
N TYR A 80 -20.32 -5.34 -11.81
CA TYR A 80 -20.06 -6.57 -11.09
C TYR A 80 -19.74 -7.74 -12.04
N GLN A 81 -20.56 -7.94 -13.08
CA GLN A 81 -20.38 -9.07 -13.99
C GLN A 81 -19.07 -9.00 -14.78
N ASN A 82 -18.57 -7.80 -15.09
CA ASN A 82 -17.28 -7.62 -15.73
C ASN A 82 -16.14 -7.91 -14.74
N SER A 83 -16.14 -7.29 -13.56
CA SER A 83 -15.13 -7.53 -12.53
C SER A 83 -15.10 -8.98 -12.07
N PHE A 84 -16.25 -9.64 -11.96
CA PHE A 84 -16.34 -11.06 -11.59
C PHE A 84 -15.73 -11.96 -12.67
N LYS A 85 -15.85 -11.63 -13.96
CA LYS A 85 -15.27 -12.42 -15.06
C LYS A 85 -13.75 -12.35 -15.13
N GLU A 86 -13.16 -11.28 -14.62
CA GLU A 86 -11.71 -11.09 -14.56
C GLU A 86 -11.05 -11.98 -13.50
N LEU A 87 -11.81 -12.43 -12.50
CA LEU A 87 -11.34 -13.35 -11.48
C LEU A 87 -11.04 -14.74 -12.05
N ASP A 88 -10.04 -15.39 -11.47
CA ASP A 88 -9.71 -16.76 -11.82
C ASP A 88 -10.88 -17.73 -11.52
N PRO A 89 -10.94 -18.90 -12.18
CA PRO A 89 -12.05 -19.84 -12.01
C PRO A 89 -12.31 -20.29 -10.57
N GLU A 90 -11.28 -20.45 -9.74
CA GLU A 90 -11.45 -20.96 -8.37
C GLU A 90 -11.97 -19.88 -7.44
N THR A 91 -11.43 -18.66 -7.54
CA THR A 91 -11.96 -17.53 -6.78
C THR A 91 -13.45 -17.29 -7.11
N ARG A 92 -13.85 -17.45 -8.38
CA ARG A 92 -15.26 -17.39 -8.78
C ARG A 92 -16.11 -18.50 -8.17
N GLU A 93 -15.60 -19.74 -8.17
CA GLU A 93 -16.29 -20.87 -7.55
C GLU A 93 -16.49 -20.65 -6.05
N MET A 94 -15.45 -20.17 -5.35
CA MET A 94 -15.51 -19.84 -3.93
C MET A 94 -16.52 -18.75 -3.64
N ILE A 95 -16.52 -17.66 -4.40
CA ILE A 95 -17.52 -16.60 -4.27
C ILE A 95 -18.93 -17.16 -4.52
N GLY A 96 -19.10 -18.04 -5.50
CA GLY A 96 -20.37 -18.70 -5.80
C GLY A 96 -20.89 -19.54 -4.63
N LYS A 97 -20.04 -20.41 -4.06
CA LYS A 97 -20.38 -21.23 -2.88
C LYS A 97 -20.66 -20.37 -1.66
N TRP A 98 -19.83 -19.35 -1.45
CA TRP A 98 -20.03 -18.37 -0.40
C TRP A 98 -21.38 -17.70 -0.57
N LEU A 99 -21.70 -17.06 -1.69
CA LEU A 99 -23.03 -16.47 -1.97
C LEU A 99 -24.18 -17.48 -1.80
N GLY A 100 -23.94 -18.76 -2.06
CA GLY A 100 -24.89 -19.87 -1.92
C GLY A 100 -25.26 -20.26 -0.48
N GLY A 101 -24.47 -19.85 0.52
CA GLY A 101 -24.78 -20.15 1.93
C GLY A 101 -23.59 -20.59 2.76
N GLU A 102 -22.48 -20.96 2.12
CA GLU A 102 -21.32 -21.50 2.83
C GLU A 102 -20.58 -20.40 3.61
N ASN A 103 -20.07 -20.78 4.79
CA ASN A 103 -19.28 -19.91 5.66
C ASN A 103 -17.83 -19.83 5.17
N ALA A 104 -17.24 -18.63 5.20
CA ALA A 104 -15.86 -18.40 4.77
C ALA A 104 -14.85 -19.34 5.45
N GLY A 105 -14.98 -19.57 6.77
CA GLY A 105 -14.09 -20.46 7.50
C GLY A 105 -14.18 -21.93 7.07
N VAL A 106 -15.32 -22.36 6.52
CA VAL A 106 -15.50 -23.71 5.96
C VAL A 106 -14.86 -23.81 4.57
N LEU A 107 -15.10 -22.79 3.73
CA LEU A 107 -14.57 -22.72 2.36
C LEU A 107 -13.04 -22.73 2.30
N THR A 108 -12.39 -22.17 3.32
CA THR A 108 -10.93 -22.00 3.38
C THR A 108 -10.22 -23.02 4.27
N LYS A 109 -10.85 -24.16 4.59
CA LYS A 109 -10.23 -25.20 5.43
C LYS A 109 -9.07 -25.92 4.73
N GLU A 110 -9.17 -26.11 3.42
CA GLU A 110 -8.06 -26.61 2.60
C GLU A 110 -7.19 -25.45 2.10
N ASP A 111 -5.97 -25.74 1.63
CA ASP A 111 -5.14 -24.71 0.98
C ASP A 111 -5.87 -24.14 -0.24
N PHE A 112 -5.79 -22.82 -0.41
CA PHE A 112 -6.17 -22.16 -1.66
C PHE A 112 -5.30 -22.72 -2.78
N LYS A 113 -5.79 -23.70 -3.52
CA LYS A 113 -5.08 -24.28 -4.64
C LYS A 113 -5.18 -23.40 -5.88
N LEU A 114 -4.94 -22.09 -5.76
CA LEU A 114 -4.96 -21.19 -6.92
C LEU A 114 -4.15 -21.84 -8.05
N PRO A 115 -4.78 -22.32 -9.12
CA PRO A 115 -4.05 -22.83 -10.24
C PRO A 115 -3.38 -21.59 -10.81
N LEU A 116 -2.18 -21.74 -11.35
CA LEU A 116 -1.55 -20.70 -12.15
C LEU A 116 -2.63 -20.02 -12.99
N SER A 117 -2.77 -18.70 -12.88
CA SER A 117 -3.76 -17.94 -13.66
C SER A 117 -3.64 -18.34 -15.14
N PRO A 118 -4.67 -18.22 -15.99
CA PRO A 118 -4.52 -18.51 -17.43
C PRO A 118 -3.32 -17.78 -18.05
N ALA A 119 -2.99 -16.59 -17.52
CA ALA A 119 -1.83 -15.79 -17.87
C ALA A 119 -0.52 -16.36 -17.30
N ALA A 120 -0.47 -16.79 -16.04
CA ALA A 120 0.68 -17.51 -15.49
C ALA A 120 0.89 -18.88 -16.17
N ARG A 121 -0.16 -19.63 -16.54
CA ARG A 121 -0.05 -20.82 -17.40
C ARG A 121 0.44 -20.47 -18.79
N LYS A 122 0.11 -19.29 -19.32
CA LYS A 122 0.63 -18.77 -20.58
C LYS A 122 2.08 -18.29 -20.44
N HIS A 123 2.49 -17.75 -19.30
CA HIS A 123 3.84 -17.27 -18.96
C HIS A 123 4.77 -18.44 -18.66
N PHE A 124 4.40 -19.38 -17.79
CA PHE A 124 5.12 -20.64 -17.56
C PHE A 124 5.06 -21.56 -18.79
N GLY A 125 3.93 -21.60 -19.49
CA GLY A 125 3.77 -22.32 -20.74
C GLY A 125 4.55 -21.69 -21.90
N HIS A 126 4.67 -20.36 -21.98
CA HIS A 126 5.56 -19.67 -22.91
C HIS A 126 7.00 -19.84 -22.48
N LEU A 127 7.37 -19.75 -21.20
CA LEU A 127 8.74 -20.00 -20.75
C LEU A 127 9.19 -21.42 -21.04
N GLN A 128 8.29 -22.40 -20.88
CA GLN A 128 8.55 -23.80 -21.20
C GLN A 128 8.58 -24.02 -22.72
N LYS A 129 7.64 -23.43 -23.49
CA LYS A 129 7.66 -23.47 -24.96
C LYS A 129 8.82 -22.69 -25.58
N VAL A 130 9.22 -21.56 -25.01
CA VAL A 130 10.36 -20.73 -25.43
C VAL A 130 11.65 -21.40 -25.00
N ARG A 131 11.74 -22.03 -23.82
CA ARG A 131 12.88 -22.90 -23.45
C ARG A 131 12.99 -24.11 -24.36
N GLU A 132 11.87 -24.78 -24.68
CA GLU A 132 11.85 -25.89 -25.62
C GLU A 132 12.20 -25.42 -27.03
N MET A 133 11.61 -24.32 -27.51
CA MET A 133 11.90 -23.74 -28.81
C MET A 133 13.34 -23.23 -28.90
N MET A 134 13.90 -22.63 -27.85
CA MET A 134 15.31 -22.23 -27.74
C MET A 134 16.24 -23.44 -27.67
N ARG A 135 15.84 -24.52 -26.99
CA ARG A 135 16.56 -25.79 -26.97
C ARG A 135 16.57 -26.42 -28.36
N THR A 136 15.42 -26.49 -29.03
CA THR A 136 15.27 -26.99 -30.40
C THR A 136 16.04 -26.13 -31.40
N LEU A 137 15.98 -24.81 -31.30
CA LEU A 137 16.76 -23.88 -32.15
C LEU A 137 18.27 -24.02 -31.93
N ARG A 138 18.72 -24.27 -30.69
CA ARG A 138 20.13 -24.55 -30.38
C ARG A 138 20.58 -25.92 -30.89
N GLU A 139 19.75 -26.95 -30.75
CA GLU A 139 20.01 -28.30 -31.29
C GLU A 139 20.07 -28.27 -32.84
N VAL A 140 19.23 -27.47 -33.50
CA VAL A 140 19.24 -27.24 -34.96
C VAL A 140 20.49 -26.47 -35.40
N LYS A 141 20.94 -25.46 -34.63
CA LYS A 141 22.19 -24.72 -34.91
C LYS A 141 23.45 -25.56 -34.69
N GLN A 142 23.45 -26.49 -33.73
CA GLN A 142 24.62 -27.33 -33.43
C GLN A 142 24.76 -28.54 -34.37
N ASN A 143 23.66 -29.16 -34.79
CA ASN A 143 23.70 -30.42 -35.54
C ASN A 143 23.44 -30.26 -37.05
N GLY A 144 23.10 -29.05 -37.50
CA GLY A 144 22.70 -28.79 -38.88
C GLY A 144 21.34 -29.42 -39.24
N ILE A 145 20.66 -28.81 -40.21
CA ILE A 145 19.28 -29.10 -40.62
C ILE A 145 19.09 -30.57 -41.08
N SER A 146 20.16 -31.29 -41.39
CA SER A 146 20.12 -32.63 -42.00
C SER A 146 19.80 -33.78 -41.04
N GLY A 147 20.01 -33.64 -39.72
CA GLY A 147 19.90 -34.78 -38.78
C GLY A 147 18.49 -35.06 -38.27
N LEU A 148 17.68 -34.02 -38.06
CA LEU A 148 16.33 -34.14 -37.47
C LEU A 148 15.20 -34.20 -38.49
N LEU A 149 15.44 -33.78 -39.75
CA LEU A 149 14.41 -33.86 -40.80
C LEU A 149 14.04 -35.31 -41.15
N HIS A 150 14.98 -36.25 -41.06
CA HIS A 150 14.71 -37.64 -41.43
C HIS A 150 13.85 -38.39 -40.40
N ASP A 151 13.94 -38.01 -39.12
CA ASP A 151 13.18 -38.65 -38.03
C ASP A 151 11.79 -38.00 -37.85
N ALA A 152 11.69 -36.68 -38.03
CA ALA A 152 10.42 -35.95 -37.96
C ALA A 152 9.49 -36.24 -39.16
N LEU A 153 10.03 -36.40 -40.38
CA LEU A 153 9.24 -36.71 -41.58
C LEU A 153 8.71 -38.15 -41.64
N SER A 154 9.12 -39.02 -40.71
CA SER A 154 8.66 -40.42 -40.65
C SER A 154 7.41 -40.64 -39.77
N LYS A 155 6.96 -39.61 -39.02
CA LYS A 155 5.94 -39.78 -37.96
C LYS A 155 4.78 -38.78 -38.00
N THR A 156 4.64 -37.95 -39.03
CA THR A 156 3.56 -36.97 -39.10
C THR A 156 2.73 -37.15 -40.36
N GLU A 157 1.43 -37.40 -40.20
CA GLU A 157 0.51 -37.49 -41.34
C GLU A 157 0.43 -36.14 -42.09
N PRO A 158 0.34 -36.15 -43.44
CA PRO A 158 0.69 -34.99 -44.26
C PRO A 158 -0.31 -33.83 -44.26
N GLU A 159 -1.42 -33.90 -43.52
CA GLU A 159 -2.53 -32.95 -43.65
C GLU A 159 -2.55 -31.81 -42.60
N LYS A 160 -1.59 -31.73 -41.66
CA LYS A 160 -1.53 -30.65 -40.66
C LYS A 160 -0.35 -29.68 -40.77
N LEU A 161 0.55 -29.88 -41.73
CA LEU A 161 1.61 -28.92 -42.05
C LEU A 161 1.22 -28.08 -43.25
N SER A 162 0.41 -27.03 -43.04
CA SER A 162 0.29 -25.95 -44.03
C SER A 162 0.35 -24.56 -43.39
N THR A 163 1.41 -23.84 -43.76
CA THR A 163 1.49 -22.38 -43.97
C THR A 163 1.39 -21.38 -42.80
N THR A 164 1.26 -21.79 -41.53
CA THR A 164 1.20 -20.81 -40.41
C THR A 164 2.49 -20.69 -39.58
N GLU A 165 3.21 -21.78 -39.31
CA GLU A 165 4.34 -21.75 -38.35
C GLU A 165 5.58 -20.99 -38.84
N SER A 166 5.93 -21.05 -40.12
CA SER A 166 7.12 -20.35 -40.65
C SER A 166 6.95 -18.83 -40.73
N GLY A 167 5.72 -18.37 -41.00
CA GLY A 167 5.38 -16.94 -41.00
C GLY A 167 5.33 -16.35 -39.58
N ASP A 168 4.88 -17.13 -38.60
CA ASP A 168 4.85 -16.73 -37.20
C ASP A 168 6.24 -16.72 -36.56
N ILE A 169 7.13 -17.67 -36.93
CA ILE A 169 8.54 -17.65 -36.52
C ILE A 169 9.26 -16.43 -37.10
N ALA A 170 9.10 -16.13 -38.39
CA ALA A 170 9.73 -14.96 -39.00
C ALA A 170 9.23 -13.65 -38.37
N ARG A 171 7.94 -13.56 -38.01
CA ARG A 171 7.37 -12.41 -37.29
C ARG A 171 7.90 -12.28 -35.87
N LEU A 172 8.08 -13.40 -35.17
CA LEU A 172 8.69 -13.41 -33.83
C LEU A 172 10.17 -13.02 -33.90
N GLU A 173 10.93 -13.55 -34.87
CA GLU A 173 12.32 -13.16 -35.10
C GLU A 173 12.43 -11.66 -35.42
N ASP A 174 11.54 -11.12 -36.25
CA ASP A 174 11.54 -9.69 -36.58
C ASP A 174 11.15 -8.83 -35.37
N ALA A 175 10.14 -9.24 -34.58
CA ALA A 175 9.77 -8.57 -33.33
C ALA A 175 10.85 -8.64 -32.24
N MET A 176 11.71 -9.66 -32.29
CA MET A 176 12.81 -9.85 -31.33
C MET A 176 14.11 -9.15 -31.73
N LYS A 177 14.29 -8.76 -33.00
CA LYS A 177 15.51 -8.07 -33.47
C LYS A 177 15.75 -6.76 -32.75
N ASP A 178 14.68 -6.04 -32.43
CA ASP A 178 14.74 -4.71 -31.84
C ASP A 178 14.81 -4.76 -30.30
N LEU A 179 14.68 -5.93 -29.67
CA LEU A 179 14.75 -6.07 -28.23
C LEU A 179 16.20 -6.09 -27.72
N PRO A 180 16.50 -5.37 -26.61
CA PRO A 180 17.80 -5.43 -25.96
C PRO A 180 18.20 -6.87 -25.59
N GLN A 181 19.35 -7.33 -26.08
CA GLN A 181 19.90 -8.65 -25.80
C GLN A 181 20.69 -8.61 -24.48
N ILE A 182 19.98 -8.66 -23.35
CA ILE A 182 20.56 -8.62 -22.01
C ILE A 182 20.52 -10.01 -21.38
N TRP A 183 21.63 -10.44 -20.78
CA TRP A 183 21.80 -11.77 -20.20
C TRP A 183 21.74 -11.73 -18.68
N ALA A 184 21.06 -12.71 -18.09
CA ALA A 184 20.94 -12.92 -16.65
C ALA A 184 22.04 -13.87 -16.10
N ASP A 185 22.81 -14.50 -16.99
CA ASP A 185 23.87 -15.46 -16.67
C ASP A 185 25.15 -15.19 -17.47
N THR A 186 26.28 -15.71 -17.00
CA THR A 186 27.59 -15.53 -17.65
C THR A 186 27.72 -16.33 -18.94
N GLU A 187 26.98 -17.44 -19.06
CA GLU A 187 27.01 -18.32 -20.23
C GLU A 187 26.16 -17.79 -21.40
N SER A 188 25.47 -16.65 -21.22
CA SER A 188 24.55 -16.08 -22.20
C SER A 188 23.49 -17.08 -22.66
N LYS A 189 22.90 -17.80 -21.70
CA LYS A 189 21.85 -18.78 -21.96
C LYS A 189 20.48 -18.31 -21.52
N ILE A 190 20.41 -17.43 -20.53
CA ILE A 190 19.19 -16.92 -19.90
C ILE A 190 19.08 -15.43 -20.20
N HIS A 191 18.06 -15.04 -20.96
CA HIS A 191 17.78 -13.62 -21.21
C HIS A 191 17.07 -13.00 -20.01
N VAL A 192 17.36 -11.72 -19.77
CA VAL A 192 16.50 -10.87 -18.97
C VAL A 192 15.23 -10.57 -19.76
N GLU A 193 14.08 -10.85 -19.16
CA GLU A 193 12.78 -10.55 -19.76
C GLU A 193 12.61 -9.03 -19.96
N CYS A 194 12.11 -8.62 -21.13
CA CYS A 194 12.02 -7.22 -21.54
C CYS A 194 10.75 -6.96 -22.35
N TYR A 195 10.07 -5.85 -22.04
CA TYR A 195 8.89 -5.37 -22.75
C TYR A 195 9.15 -3.97 -23.34
N PRO A 196 8.97 -3.77 -24.66
CA PRO A 196 9.06 -2.46 -25.29
C PRO A 196 7.82 -1.63 -24.98
N SER A 197 8.00 -0.33 -24.67
CA SER A 197 6.92 0.67 -24.67
C SER A 197 5.67 0.25 -23.88
N GLN A 198 5.85 -0.52 -22.81
CA GLN A 198 4.75 -0.95 -21.96
C GLN A 198 4.27 0.22 -21.13
N VAL A 199 3.01 0.62 -21.29
CA VAL A 199 2.41 1.69 -20.48
C VAL A 199 2.49 1.32 -19.00
N PHE A 200 2.96 2.28 -18.20
CA PHE A 200 3.04 2.21 -16.76
C PHE A 200 1.97 3.09 -16.14
N HIS A 201 1.29 2.52 -15.15
CA HIS A 201 0.48 3.25 -14.17
C HIS A 201 0.91 2.82 -12.77
N ASN A 202 0.96 3.77 -11.85
CA ASN A 202 1.03 3.45 -10.43
C ASN A 202 -0.35 2.96 -9.92
N TRP A 203 -0.37 2.42 -8.71
CA TRP A 203 -1.59 1.91 -8.09
C TRP A 203 -2.64 3.01 -7.85
N GLY A 204 -2.23 4.21 -7.46
CA GLY A 204 -3.14 5.33 -7.28
C GLY A 204 -3.68 5.95 -8.57
N LEU A 205 -3.19 5.53 -9.74
CA LEU A 205 -3.45 6.13 -11.06
C LEU A 205 -3.08 7.62 -11.18
N THR A 206 -2.25 8.13 -10.27
CA THR A 206 -1.74 9.51 -10.27
C THR A 206 -0.49 9.70 -11.12
N VAL A 207 0.18 8.61 -11.49
CA VAL A 207 1.41 8.62 -12.30
C VAL A 207 1.23 7.72 -13.51
N GLN A 208 1.49 8.27 -14.69
CA GLN A 208 1.50 7.55 -15.96
C GLN A 208 2.75 7.90 -16.77
N ASN A 209 3.38 6.91 -17.39
CA ASN A 209 4.45 7.08 -18.36
C ASN A 209 4.53 5.85 -19.28
N THR A 210 5.36 5.94 -20.31
CA THR A 210 5.67 4.87 -21.26
C THR A 210 7.19 4.70 -21.34
N PRO A 211 7.79 3.86 -20.47
CA PRO A 211 9.20 3.54 -20.54
C PRO A 211 9.52 2.92 -21.91
N ARG A 212 10.68 3.24 -22.47
CA ARG A 212 11.17 2.59 -23.70
C ARG A 212 11.31 1.09 -23.50
N TRP A 213 11.87 0.70 -22.35
CA TRP A 213 12.07 -0.70 -21.98
C TRP A 213 11.65 -0.94 -20.54
N THR A 214 10.85 -1.98 -20.31
CA THR A 214 10.58 -2.52 -18.98
C THR A 214 11.24 -3.89 -18.84
N PHE A 215 12.25 -4.00 -17.97
CA PHE A 215 12.95 -5.25 -17.69
C PHE A 215 12.41 -5.94 -16.44
N ILE A 216 12.43 -7.28 -16.43
CA ILE A 216 12.07 -8.12 -15.27
C ILE A 216 13.26 -9.03 -14.95
N PRO A 217 14.29 -8.53 -14.23
CA PRO A 217 15.45 -9.34 -13.87
C PRO A 217 15.14 -10.28 -12.69
N THR A 218 15.72 -11.47 -12.73
CA THR A 218 15.68 -12.45 -11.63
C THR A 218 17.06 -12.70 -11.00
N THR A 219 18.11 -12.07 -11.52
CA THR A 219 19.49 -12.20 -11.03
C THR A 219 20.16 -10.84 -10.86
N VAL A 220 21.12 -10.77 -9.95
CA VAL A 220 21.96 -9.58 -9.74
C VAL A 220 22.79 -9.29 -10.98
N LEU A 221 23.26 -10.32 -11.70
CA LEU A 221 23.97 -10.16 -12.98
C LEU A 221 23.08 -9.54 -14.07
N GLY A 222 21.81 -9.94 -14.12
CA GLY A 222 20.84 -9.32 -15.03
C GLY A 222 20.73 -7.81 -14.79
N ILE A 223 20.67 -7.38 -13.53
CA ILE A 223 20.64 -5.94 -13.17
C ILE A 223 21.92 -5.23 -13.60
N GLN A 224 23.11 -5.80 -13.32
CA GLN A 224 24.38 -5.23 -13.77
C GLN A 224 24.39 -4.98 -15.27
N ASN A 225 23.92 -5.95 -16.05
CA ASN A 225 23.90 -5.86 -17.51
C ASN A 225 22.84 -4.86 -18.00
N ILE A 226 21.69 -4.72 -17.32
CA ILE A 226 20.72 -3.63 -17.59
C ILE A 226 21.38 -2.28 -17.39
N VAL A 227 22.07 -2.06 -16.27
CA VAL A 227 22.70 -0.76 -15.97
C VAL A 227 23.79 -0.42 -16.99
N LYS A 228 24.62 -1.40 -17.38
CA LYS A 228 25.64 -1.23 -18.44
C LYS A 228 25.02 -0.92 -19.80
N PHE A 229 23.95 -1.62 -20.17
CA PHE A 229 23.19 -1.34 -21.38
C PHE A 229 22.64 0.09 -21.36
N ALA A 230 22.02 0.46 -20.25
CA ALA A 230 21.44 1.77 -20.06
C ALA A 230 22.52 2.87 -20.19
N ALA A 231 23.73 2.64 -19.63
CA ALA A 231 24.89 3.53 -19.76
C ALA A 231 25.32 3.70 -21.22
N ALA A 232 25.45 2.60 -21.96
CA ALA A 232 25.80 2.64 -23.38
C ALA A 232 24.75 3.35 -24.24
N GLN A 233 23.48 3.37 -23.81
CA GLN A 233 22.37 4.01 -24.53
C GLN A 233 22.03 5.41 -24.01
N ASN A 234 22.73 5.92 -22.99
CA ASN A 234 22.43 7.18 -22.31
C ASN A 234 20.96 7.28 -21.85
N LEU A 235 20.42 6.20 -21.31
CA LEU A 235 19.07 6.15 -20.71
C LEU A 235 19.15 6.37 -19.20
N ARG A 236 18.03 6.46 -18.50
CA ARG A 236 17.90 6.45 -17.04
C ARG A 236 17.16 5.19 -16.60
N VAL A 237 17.40 4.75 -15.36
CA VAL A 237 16.86 3.51 -14.79
C VAL A 237 16.17 3.83 -13.46
N ARG A 238 14.91 3.45 -13.35
CA ARG A 238 14.14 3.48 -12.10
C ARG A 238 13.48 2.12 -11.87
N CYS A 239 13.12 1.82 -10.63
CA CYS A 239 12.55 0.53 -10.26
C CYS A 239 11.09 0.66 -9.81
N ALA A 240 10.33 -0.43 -9.93
CA ALA A 240 9.00 -0.55 -9.35
C ALA A 240 8.73 -1.96 -8.80
N GLY A 241 8.11 -2.03 -7.62
CA GLY A 241 7.47 -3.24 -7.09
C GLY A 241 5.98 -3.26 -7.46
N PHE A 242 5.11 -3.28 -6.45
CA PHE A 242 3.64 -3.14 -6.61
C PHE A 242 3.14 -1.74 -7.01
N ARG A 243 4.07 -0.79 -7.25
CA ARG A 243 3.76 0.55 -7.77
C ARG A 243 2.86 1.40 -6.86
N HIS A 244 2.99 1.23 -5.55
CA HIS A 244 2.14 1.88 -4.53
C HIS A 244 2.45 3.34 -4.22
N SER A 245 3.58 3.88 -4.67
CA SER A 245 3.86 5.31 -4.48
C SER A 245 2.92 6.15 -5.36
N TRP A 246 2.28 7.15 -4.76
CA TRP A 246 1.54 8.19 -5.47
C TRP A 246 2.44 9.27 -6.07
N SER A 247 3.63 9.44 -5.48
CA SER A 247 4.66 10.33 -6.02
C SER A 247 5.34 9.76 -7.26
N SER A 248 5.82 10.66 -8.11
CA SER A 248 6.44 10.43 -9.41
C SER A 248 7.88 9.90 -9.31
N THR A 249 8.14 8.96 -8.40
CA THR A 249 9.48 8.36 -8.18
C THR A 249 9.89 7.31 -9.22
N PHE A 250 8.97 6.92 -10.11
CA PHE A 250 9.17 5.86 -11.11
C PHE A 250 9.94 6.33 -12.35
N SER A 251 10.02 5.47 -13.36
CA SER A 251 10.66 5.80 -14.64
C SER A 251 9.92 6.92 -15.38
N ALA A 252 10.58 7.51 -16.38
CA ALA A 252 10.02 8.54 -17.25
C ALA A 252 9.76 8.00 -18.66
N ASP A 253 9.06 8.77 -19.49
CA ASP A 253 8.82 8.44 -20.89
C ASP A 253 10.13 8.20 -21.63
N GLY A 254 10.19 7.10 -22.39
CA GLY A 254 11.35 6.77 -23.21
C GLY A 254 12.57 6.26 -22.43
N GLU A 255 12.47 6.09 -21.11
CA GLU A 255 13.54 5.60 -20.24
C GLU A 255 13.39 4.12 -19.87
N ILE A 256 14.19 3.61 -18.93
CA ILE A 256 14.14 2.21 -18.49
C ILE A 256 13.40 2.10 -17.15
N LEU A 257 12.49 1.13 -17.09
CA LEU A 257 11.88 0.64 -15.86
C LEU A 257 12.42 -0.77 -15.56
N ILE A 258 12.84 -1.00 -14.32
CA ILE A 258 13.05 -2.35 -13.77
C ILE A 258 11.84 -2.70 -12.92
N SER A 259 11.07 -3.70 -13.35
CA SER A 259 9.99 -4.26 -12.55
C SER A 259 10.55 -5.38 -11.67
N LEU A 260 10.48 -5.22 -10.35
CA LEU A 260 10.92 -6.22 -9.36
C LEU A 260 9.97 -7.42 -9.31
N LEU A 261 8.77 -7.26 -9.85
CA LEU A 261 7.73 -8.29 -9.97
C LEU A 261 7.39 -8.52 -11.44
N ASN A 262 6.84 -9.68 -11.77
CA ASN A 262 6.17 -9.89 -13.04
C ASN A 262 5.08 -8.81 -13.23
N LEU A 263 4.95 -8.26 -14.44
CA LEU A 263 3.92 -7.28 -14.79
C LEU A 263 2.50 -7.75 -14.51
N GLU A 264 2.22 -9.05 -14.58
CA GLU A 264 0.91 -9.58 -14.16
C GLU A 264 0.67 -9.26 -12.68
N ILE A 265 1.56 -9.73 -11.79
CA ILE A 265 1.48 -9.49 -10.35
C ILE A 265 1.49 -8.00 -10.01
N ALA A 266 2.33 -7.21 -10.70
CA ALA A 266 2.48 -5.78 -10.43
C ALA A 266 1.26 -4.95 -10.84
N ASN A 267 0.43 -5.44 -11.77
CA ASN A 267 -0.76 -4.75 -12.27
C ASN A 267 -2.07 -5.36 -11.75
N GLU A 268 -2.05 -6.56 -11.18
CA GLU A 268 -3.24 -7.33 -10.84
C GLU A 268 -4.04 -6.67 -9.71
N VAL A 269 -5.23 -6.20 -10.05
CA VAL A 269 -6.23 -5.70 -9.12
C VAL A 269 -7.59 -6.28 -9.53
N PRO A 270 -8.21 -7.14 -8.71
CA PRO A 270 -7.79 -7.51 -7.36
C PRO A 270 -6.62 -8.51 -7.35
N SER A 271 -5.64 -8.31 -6.47
CA SER A 271 -4.48 -9.18 -6.29
C SER A 271 -4.83 -10.41 -5.45
N PRO A 272 -4.55 -11.64 -5.91
CA PRO A 272 -4.81 -12.85 -5.13
C PRO A 272 -3.70 -13.16 -4.11
N LEU A 273 -2.62 -12.37 -4.03
CA LEU A 273 -1.43 -12.69 -3.22
C LEU A 273 -1.79 -13.06 -1.76
N ALA A 274 -2.65 -12.26 -1.12
CA ALA A 274 -3.05 -12.48 0.27
C ALA A 274 -3.80 -13.81 0.49
N ILE A 275 -4.51 -14.32 -0.52
CA ILE A 275 -5.26 -15.58 -0.45
C ILE A 275 -4.51 -16.73 -1.14
N ALA A 276 -3.40 -16.47 -1.81
CA ALA A 276 -2.64 -17.49 -2.54
C ALA A 276 -1.93 -18.47 -1.60
N SER A 277 -1.87 -19.74 -1.98
CA SER A 277 -1.08 -20.73 -1.24
C SER A 277 0.42 -20.57 -1.44
N ASP A 278 1.15 -21.00 -0.42
CA ASP A 278 2.62 -21.04 -0.37
C ASP A 278 3.26 -21.73 -1.57
N HIS A 279 2.60 -22.75 -2.12
CA HIS A 279 3.12 -23.51 -3.26
C HIS A 279 3.18 -22.67 -4.54
N VAL A 280 2.17 -21.83 -4.76
CA VAL A 280 2.07 -20.97 -5.96
C VAL A 280 3.16 -19.91 -5.92
N GLU A 281 3.38 -19.29 -4.75
CA GLU A 281 4.46 -18.34 -4.54
C GLU A 281 5.83 -18.99 -4.76
N ALA A 282 6.08 -20.14 -4.12
CA ALA A 282 7.35 -20.86 -4.26
C ALA A 282 7.68 -21.20 -5.74
N LEU A 283 6.67 -21.53 -6.55
CA LEU A 283 6.86 -21.75 -7.98
C LEU A 283 7.17 -20.46 -8.75
N GLN A 284 6.56 -19.33 -8.39
CA GLN A 284 6.83 -18.02 -8.99
C GLN A 284 8.22 -17.48 -8.65
N ASP A 285 8.80 -17.92 -7.54
CA ASP A 285 10.03 -17.37 -6.99
C ASP A 285 11.27 -18.24 -7.29
N ALA A 286 11.07 -19.45 -7.83
CA ALA A 286 12.12 -20.44 -7.99
C ALA A 286 13.30 -19.92 -8.83
N GLY A 287 14.47 -19.77 -8.20
CA GLY A 287 15.69 -19.29 -8.85
C GLY A 287 15.79 -17.76 -9.00
N ASN A 288 14.94 -16.98 -8.34
CA ASN A 288 15.04 -15.52 -8.31
C ASN A 288 15.92 -15.07 -7.13
N GLU A 289 17.13 -14.57 -7.43
CA GLU A 289 18.09 -14.10 -6.44
C GLU A 289 17.56 -12.91 -5.63
N LEU A 290 16.66 -12.10 -6.21
CA LEU A 290 16.09 -10.90 -5.58
C LEU A 290 14.92 -11.22 -4.64
N LYS A 291 14.53 -12.50 -4.51
CA LYS A 291 13.45 -12.98 -3.65
C LYS A 291 13.97 -13.93 -2.55
N THR A 292 15.15 -13.65 -2.02
CA THR A 292 15.82 -14.44 -0.96
C THR A 292 15.57 -13.85 0.42
N ILE A 293 15.45 -14.72 1.44
CA ILE A 293 15.35 -14.32 2.87
C ILE A 293 16.32 -15.21 3.66
N GLU A 294 17.42 -14.62 4.13
CA GLU A 294 18.57 -15.35 4.65
C GLU A 294 19.01 -14.77 6.00
N MET A 295 19.10 -15.62 7.02
CA MET A 295 19.73 -15.19 8.28
C MET A 295 21.24 -15.05 8.09
N VAL A 296 21.82 -13.94 8.54
CA VAL A 296 23.28 -13.76 8.53
C VAL A 296 23.88 -14.63 9.65
N PRO A 297 24.73 -15.63 9.33
CA PRO A 297 25.26 -16.54 10.34
C PRO A 297 26.08 -15.82 11.41
N GLY A 298 25.87 -16.18 12.68
CA GLY A 298 26.61 -15.60 13.81
C GLY A 298 26.29 -14.13 14.13
N SER A 299 25.22 -13.58 13.54
CA SER A 299 24.83 -12.17 13.72
C SER A 299 23.93 -11.92 14.94
N GLU A 300 23.59 -12.96 15.72
CA GLU A 300 22.81 -12.80 16.94
C GLU A 300 23.56 -11.88 17.92
N SER A 301 22.87 -10.88 18.48
CA SER A 301 23.46 -9.97 19.46
C SER A 301 23.87 -10.71 20.73
N LEU A 302 24.82 -10.16 21.49
CA LEU A 302 25.32 -10.78 22.73
C LEU A 302 24.22 -11.04 23.77
N ASP A 303 23.17 -10.22 23.78
CA ASP A 303 22.00 -10.39 24.64
C ASP A 303 20.92 -11.30 24.04
N GLY A 304 21.14 -11.83 22.83
CA GLY A 304 20.25 -12.73 22.10
C GLY A 304 18.92 -12.10 21.67
N LYS A 305 18.81 -10.76 21.68
CA LYS A 305 17.55 -10.07 21.37
C LYS A 305 17.37 -9.72 19.91
N THR A 306 18.47 -9.58 19.17
CA THR A 306 18.43 -9.18 17.76
C THR A 306 19.29 -10.10 16.90
N ALA A 307 18.99 -10.20 15.62
CA ALA A 307 19.79 -10.89 14.62
C ALA A 307 19.67 -10.19 13.27
N LEU A 308 20.64 -10.39 12.38
CA LEU A 308 20.62 -9.79 11.05
C LEU A 308 20.01 -10.75 10.03
N CYS A 309 19.12 -10.23 9.18
CA CYS A 309 18.52 -10.97 8.06
C CYS A 309 18.72 -10.19 6.77
N ARG A 310 19.34 -10.83 5.78
CA ARG A 310 19.53 -10.34 4.42
C ARG A 310 18.31 -10.71 3.59
N VAL A 311 17.67 -9.71 2.99
CA VAL A 311 16.39 -9.83 2.29
C VAL A 311 16.52 -9.22 0.90
N GLY A 312 16.18 -9.97 -0.14
CA GLY A 312 16.13 -9.46 -1.51
C GLY A 312 15.01 -8.42 -1.67
N VAL A 313 15.25 -7.38 -2.47
CA VAL A 313 14.31 -6.24 -2.57
C VAL A 313 12.98 -6.57 -3.24
N ALA A 314 12.90 -7.69 -3.96
CA ALA A 314 11.68 -8.17 -4.61
C ALA A 314 10.85 -9.08 -3.70
N VAL A 315 11.35 -9.42 -2.50
CA VAL A 315 10.55 -10.06 -1.45
C VAL A 315 9.38 -9.14 -1.11
N THR A 316 8.19 -9.70 -1.09
CA THR A 316 6.97 -9.02 -0.66
C THR A 316 6.82 -9.08 0.85
N ASN A 317 6.09 -8.13 1.43
CA ASN A 317 5.76 -8.18 2.85
C ASN A 317 4.98 -9.46 3.20
N GLU A 318 4.14 -9.98 2.29
CA GLU A 318 3.46 -11.26 2.51
C GLU A 318 4.45 -12.43 2.63
N GLN A 319 5.44 -12.51 1.73
CA GLN A 319 6.48 -13.53 1.79
C GLN A 319 7.30 -13.41 3.07
N PHE A 320 7.69 -12.19 3.46
CA PHE A 320 8.50 -11.99 4.65
C PHE A 320 7.71 -12.29 5.94
N ARG A 321 6.44 -11.88 6.01
CA ARG A 321 5.52 -12.24 7.09
C ARG A 321 5.42 -13.76 7.24
N ARG A 322 5.10 -14.47 6.14
CA ARG A 322 4.98 -15.93 6.13
C ARG A 322 6.25 -16.61 6.58
N TRP A 323 7.41 -16.15 6.09
CA TRP A 323 8.71 -16.65 6.54
C TRP A 323 8.91 -16.45 8.05
N ALA A 324 8.63 -15.26 8.59
CA ALA A 324 8.83 -14.94 10.00
C ALA A 324 7.90 -15.78 10.89
N VAL A 325 6.62 -15.90 10.53
CA VAL A 325 5.62 -16.70 11.25
C VAL A 325 5.98 -18.19 11.25
N ARG A 326 6.35 -18.76 10.10
CA ARG A 326 6.71 -20.18 10.00
C ARG A 326 7.96 -20.52 10.81
N ASN A 327 8.97 -19.65 10.81
CA ASN A 327 10.20 -19.87 11.57
C ASN A 327 10.04 -19.55 13.06
N ASN A 328 9.10 -18.68 13.41
CA ASN A 328 8.72 -18.31 14.78
C ASN A 328 9.92 -17.94 15.68
N LYS A 329 10.94 -17.27 15.11
CA LYS A 329 12.20 -16.96 15.81
C LYS A 329 12.56 -15.48 15.74
N TRP A 330 12.41 -14.85 14.58
CA TRP A 330 12.78 -13.47 14.33
C TRP A 330 11.68 -12.75 13.56
N ALA A 331 11.49 -11.47 13.83
CA ALA A 331 10.53 -10.61 13.13
C ALA A 331 11.07 -9.18 13.05
N LEU A 332 10.65 -8.45 12.02
CA LEU A 332 10.85 -7.00 12.00
C LEU A 332 9.93 -6.38 13.08
N PRO A 333 10.42 -5.45 13.91
CA PRO A 333 9.61 -4.89 14.99
C PRO A 333 8.54 -3.91 14.52
N VAL A 334 8.66 -3.39 13.30
CA VAL A 334 7.72 -2.45 12.70
C VAL A 334 7.65 -2.67 11.20
N ASP A 335 6.47 -2.58 10.61
CA ASP A 335 6.26 -2.63 9.16
C ASP A 335 4.99 -1.84 8.79
N VAL A 336 4.73 -1.66 7.51
CA VAL A 336 3.47 -1.12 6.99
C VAL A 336 2.34 -2.16 7.10
N ILE A 337 1.09 -1.70 7.10
CA ILE A 337 -0.08 -2.58 7.16
C ILE A 337 -0.20 -3.50 5.93
N LEU A 338 0.20 -3.03 4.75
CA LEU A 338 0.05 -3.75 3.47
C LEU A 338 1.03 -4.91 3.32
N VAL A 339 0.56 -5.99 2.70
CA VAL A 339 1.38 -7.17 2.38
C VAL A 339 1.74 -7.25 0.90
N GLU A 340 0.93 -6.61 0.04
CA GLU A 340 1.13 -6.49 -1.40
C GLU A 340 2.04 -5.30 -1.75
N VAL A 341 3.22 -5.27 -1.14
CA VAL A 341 4.31 -4.32 -1.36
C VAL A 341 5.63 -5.08 -1.30
N THR A 342 6.66 -4.59 -1.99
CA THR A 342 8.01 -5.20 -1.91
C THR A 342 8.85 -4.50 -0.85
N VAL A 343 9.77 -5.23 -0.23
CA VAL A 343 10.75 -4.72 0.74
C VAL A 343 11.50 -3.51 0.17
N GLY A 344 11.92 -3.56 -1.09
CA GLY A 344 12.55 -2.40 -1.75
C GLY A 344 11.61 -1.19 -1.90
N GLY A 345 10.33 -1.44 -2.19
CA GLY A 345 9.31 -0.40 -2.35
C GLY A 345 8.87 0.24 -1.03
N VAL A 346 8.98 -0.48 0.09
CA VAL A 346 8.69 0.03 1.44
C VAL A 346 9.91 0.80 1.99
N ASN A 347 11.10 0.25 1.81
CA ASN A 347 12.32 0.85 2.35
C ASN A 347 12.76 2.11 1.57
N GLY A 348 12.65 2.10 0.23
CA GLY A 348 13.08 3.20 -0.64
C GLY A 348 12.50 4.58 -0.28
N PRO A 349 11.18 4.73 -0.12
CA PRO A 349 10.53 5.98 0.28
C PRO A 349 10.47 6.19 1.82
N ILE A 350 11.19 5.38 2.60
CA ILE A 350 11.31 5.53 4.06
C ILE A 350 9.95 5.32 4.76
N CYS A 351 9.22 4.27 4.36
CA CYS A 351 7.96 3.91 4.98
C CYS A 351 8.11 3.54 6.45
N HIS A 352 6.97 3.49 7.14
CA HIS A 352 6.93 3.34 8.58
C HIS A 352 5.64 2.64 9.03
N GLY A 353 5.64 2.15 10.27
CA GLY A 353 4.46 1.59 10.94
C GLY A 353 3.91 2.56 12.00
N ALA A 354 3.60 2.04 13.18
CA ALA A 354 3.10 2.83 14.31
C ALA A 354 3.74 2.38 15.63
N GLY A 355 3.53 3.18 16.68
CA GLY A 355 4.06 3.01 18.03
C GLY A 355 5.22 3.95 18.35
N ILE A 356 5.12 4.67 19.47
CA ILE A 356 6.06 5.72 19.87
C ILE A 356 7.51 5.23 20.07
N GLY A 357 7.69 3.92 20.30
CA GLY A 357 8.99 3.27 20.41
C GLY A 357 9.64 2.93 19.07
N HIS A 358 8.91 3.02 17.97
CA HIS A 358 9.36 2.59 16.64
C HIS A 358 9.81 3.76 15.77
N LYS A 359 10.95 3.56 15.11
CA LYS A 359 11.46 4.46 14.07
C LYS A 359 10.91 4.04 12.70
N THR A 360 11.41 4.64 11.62
CA THR A 360 11.07 4.20 10.25
C THR A 360 11.69 2.84 9.96
N ILE A 361 11.19 2.13 8.95
CA ILE A 361 11.72 0.82 8.56
C ILE A 361 13.20 0.92 8.15
N ALA A 362 13.58 2.04 7.51
CA ALA A 362 14.95 2.31 7.09
C ALA A 362 15.94 2.44 8.27
N ASP A 363 15.49 2.79 9.48
CA ASP A 363 16.33 2.85 10.68
C ASP A 363 16.79 1.46 11.17
N TYR A 364 16.12 0.39 10.73
CA TYR A 364 16.47 -1.00 11.05
C TYR A 364 17.47 -1.61 10.06
N VAL A 365 17.86 -0.88 9.00
CA VAL A 365 18.84 -1.35 8.01
C VAL A 365 20.25 -1.37 8.60
N ARG A 366 21.01 -2.41 8.26
CA ARG A 366 22.42 -2.64 8.66
C ARG A 366 23.34 -2.91 7.48
N ALA A 367 22.80 -3.20 6.31
CA ALA A 367 23.55 -3.13 5.05
C ALA A 367 22.62 -2.92 3.85
N VAL A 368 23.14 -2.27 2.82
CA VAL A 368 22.49 -2.10 1.51
C VAL A 368 23.43 -2.63 0.44
N GLU A 369 22.96 -3.61 -0.34
CA GLU A 369 23.64 -4.15 -1.51
C GLU A 369 22.96 -3.63 -2.78
N TYR A 370 23.73 -3.08 -3.71
CA TYR A 370 23.16 -2.41 -4.88
C TYR A 370 24.10 -2.47 -6.09
N ILE A 371 23.57 -2.17 -7.27
CA ILE A 371 24.34 -1.99 -8.49
C ILE A 371 24.50 -0.50 -8.76
N ASP A 372 25.76 -0.03 -8.79
CA ASP A 372 26.10 1.37 -9.02
C ASP A 372 26.00 1.81 -10.48
N ALA A 373 26.32 3.08 -10.77
CA ALA A 373 26.16 3.65 -12.11
C ALA A 373 27.08 3.03 -13.18
N ASN A 374 28.14 2.34 -12.77
CA ASN A 374 29.06 1.60 -13.64
C ASN A 374 28.58 0.16 -13.89
N GLY A 375 27.46 -0.25 -13.28
CA GLY A 375 26.98 -1.62 -13.33
C GLY A 375 27.81 -2.57 -12.47
N THR A 376 28.43 -2.07 -11.40
CA THR A 376 29.25 -2.84 -10.47
C THR A 376 28.48 -3.10 -9.17
N PRO A 377 28.51 -4.33 -8.62
CA PRO A 377 27.95 -4.61 -7.31
C PRO A 377 28.71 -3.89 -6.19
N GLN A 378 27.97 -3.24 -5.31
CA GLN A 378 28.48 -2.49 -4.16
C GLN A 378 27.73 -2.91 -2.88
N ILE A 379 28.38 -2.70 -1.73
CA ILE A 379 27.78 -2.87 -0.41
C ILE A 379 28.13 -1.69 0.49
N ILE A 380 27.15 -1.24 1.27
CA ILE A 380 27.31 -0.22 2.32
C ILE A 380 26.84 -0.80 3.64
N SER A 381 27.70 -0.80 4.65
CA SER A 381 27.39 -1.22 6.02
C SER A 381 27.89 -0.25 7.10
N ASP A 382 28.55 0.84 6.71
CA ASP A 382 28.95 1.89 7.64
C ASP A 382 27.72 2.64 8.16
N ALA A 383 27.61 2.76 9.49
CA ALA A 383 26.42 3.31 10.14
C ALA A 383 26.13 4.77 9.77
N LYS A 384 27.14 5.58 9.40
CA LYS A 384 26.94 6.97 8.98
C LYS A 384 26.48 7.03 7.53
N GLU A 385 27.08 6.22 6.66
CA GLU A 385 26.68 6.13 5.25
C GLU A 385 25.26 5.56 5.08
N LEU A 386 24.87 4.62 5.94
CA LEU A 386 23.52 4.07 5.96
C LEU A 386 22.44 5.12 6.21
N LYS A 387 22.76 6.23 6.90
CA LYS A 387 21.80 7.34 7.07
C LYS A 387 21.38 7.98 5.74
N ALA A 388 22.18 7.84 4.67
CA ALA A 388 21.78 8.19 3.30
C ALA A 388 21.32 6.95 2.51
N ALA A 389 22.05 5.84 2.60
CA ALA A 389 21.83 4.68 1.74
C ALA A 389 20.53 3.92 2.03
N ALA A 390 20.12 3.81 3.31
CA ALA A 390 18.96 3.02 3.71
C ALA A 390 17.64 3.58 3.19
N GLY A 391 17.54 4.89 2.93
CA GLY A 391 16.34 5.56 2.45
C GLY A 391 16.61 6.39 1.19
N CYS A 392 17.34 5.82 0.23
CA CYS A 392 17.94 6.58 -0.86
C CYS A 392 17.03 6.82 -2.07
N PHE A 393 15.73 6.45 -2.00
CA PHE A 393 14.79 6.56 -3.12
C PHE A 393 15.24 5.85 -4.41
N GLY A 394 16.18 4.89 -4.33
CA GLY A 394 16.80 4.26 -5.50
C GLY A 394 17.79 5.16 -6.26
N LEU A 395 18.20 6.30 -5.70
CA LEU A 395 19.16 7.23 -6.32
C LEU A 395 20.60 6.75 -6.21
N LEU A 396 20.92 5.96 -5.17
CA LEU A 396 22.23 5.36 -4.99
C LEU A 396 22.56 4.36 -6.12
N GLY A 397 21.53 3.69 -6.64
CA GLY A 397 21.59 2.68 -7.68
C GLY A 397 20.46 1.67 -7.55
N VAL A 398 20.54 0.58 -8.31
CA VAL A 398 19.53 -0.49 -8.22
C VAL A 398 19.85 -1.36 -7.02
N VAL A 399 19.17 -1.11 -5.90
CA VAL A 399 19.29 -1.94 -4.69
C VAL A 399 18.81 -3.36 -5.01
N THR A 400 19.57 -4.36 -4.58
CA THR A 400 19.28 -5.78 -4.80
C THR A 400 18.90 -6.48 -3.50
N HIS A 401 19.56 -6.14 -2.40
CA HIS A 401 19.30 -6.72 -1.08
C HIS A 401 19.47 -5.67 0.03
N ILE A 402 18.72 -5.86 1.10
CA ILE A 402 18.77 -5.07 2.31
C ILE A 402 18.96 -6.03 3.48
N THR A 403 19.90 -5.71 4.37
CA THR A 403 20.06 -6.46 5.62
C THR A 403 19.40 -5.70 6.75
N PHE A 404 18.38 -6.28 7.38
CA PHE A 404 17.68 -5.71 8.53
C PHE A 404 18.19 -6.28 9.85
N ALA A 405 18.18 -5.47 10.90
CA ALA A 405 18.16 -5.94 12.28
C ALA A 405 16.73 -6.37 12.64
N LEU A 406 16.56 -7.65 12.91
CA LEU A 406 15.31 -8.24 13.37
C LEU A 406 15.34 -8.41 14.89
N ASP A 407 14.17 -8.29 15.51
CA ASP A 407 13.97 -8.60 16.92
C ASP A 407 13.55 -10.06 17.08
N LYS A 408 13.83 -10.63 18.26
CA LYS A 408 13.29 -11.94 18.63
C LYS A 408 11.76 -11.92 18.51
N MET A 409 11.20 -12.98 17.93
CA MET A 409 9.76 -13.10 17.73
C MET A 409 8.99 -12.84 19.03
N SER A 410 8.02 -11.94 18.94
CA SER A 410 7.03 -11.64 19.97
C SER A 410 5.63 -11.83 19.41
N TYR A 411 4.62 -11.67 20.26
CA TYR A 411 3.22 -11.91 19.91
C TYR A 411 2.39 -10.70 20.28
N ALA A 412 1.67 -10.15 19.30
CA ALA A 412 0.77 -9.03 19.46
C ALA A 412 -0.46 -9.43 20.27
N LEU A 413 -0.89 -8.57 21.19
CA LEU A 413 -2.09 -8.72 22.00
C LEU A 413 -3.20 -7.81 21.47
N LEU A 414 -3.74 -8.14 20.30
CA LEU A 414 -4.69 -7.29 19.59
C LEU A 414 -5.99 -7.12 20.39
N LYS A 415 -6.37 -5.88 20.66
CA LYS A 415 -7.64 -5.51 21.30
C LYS A 415 -8.27 -4.29 20.59
N PRO A 416 -8.59 -4.40 19.29
CA PRO A 416 -9.20 -3.31 18.55
C PRO A 416 -10.56 -2.96 19.14
N ALA A 417 -10.93 -1.67 19.08
CA ALA A 417 -12.17 -1.18 19.68
C ALA A 417 -12.80 -0.08 18.83
N LYS A 418 -14.14 -0.02 18.83
CA LYS A 418 -14.91 1.11 18.29
C LYS A 418 -15.32 2.01 19.46
N ILE A 419 -14.66 3.15 19.58
CA ILE A 419 -14.82 4.08 20.70
C ILE A 419 -15.50 5.34 20.18
N ASP A 420 -16.42 5.91 20.96
CA ASP A 420 -17.02 7.21 20.65
C ASP A 420 -15.92 8.23 20.33
N VAL A 421 -16.05 8.96 19.20
CA VAL A 421 -14.95 9.78 18.65
C VAL A 421 -14.45 10.84 19.65
N GLY A 422 -15.36 11.43 20.45
CA GLY A 422 -15.03 12.38 21.51
C GLY A 422 -14.28 11.77 22.71
N LEU A 423 -14.25 10.44 22.82
CA LEU A 423 -13.55 9.69 23.86
C LEU A 423 -12.34 8.90 23.33
N ALA A 424 -12.25 8.66 22.02
CA ALA A 424 -11.13 7.97 21.41
C ALA A 424 -9.87 8.84 21.38
N ILE A 425 -10.04 10.10 20.96
CA ILE A 425 -9.06 11.17 21.04
C ILE A 425 -9.82 12.40 21.54
N PRO A 426 -9.81 12.67 22.86
CA PRO A 426 -10.54 13.81 23.40
C PRO A 426 -10.10 15.12 22.76
N PRO A 427 -11.01 16.06 22.46
CA PRO A 427 -10.63 17.35 21.90
C PRO A 427 -9.93 18.22 22.95
N PRO A 428 -9.03 19.14 22.53
CA PRO A 428 -8.44 20.11 23.45
C PRO A 428 -9.51 20.97 24.16
N ARG A 429 -10.60 21.29 23.47
CA ARG A 429 -11.77 21.99 24.04
C ARG A 429 -13.06 21.31 23.56
N GLY A 430 -14.05 21.20 24.46
CA GLY A 430 -15.32 20.54 24.13
C GLY A 430 -16.14 21.23 23.03
N GLU A 431 -15.89 22.52 22.78
CA GLU A 431 -16.53 23.31 21.71
C GLU A 431 -16.03 22.92 20.31
N ASP A 432 -14.88 22.24 20.21
CA ASP A 432 -14.28 21.82 18.94
C ASP A 432 -15.02 20.59 18.32
N ILE A 433 -16.03 20.04 19.00
CA ILE A 433 -16.81 18.88 18.53
C ILE A 433 -17.97 19.34 17.63
N PRO A 434 -18.03 18.90 16.35
CA PRO A 434 -19.15 19.23 15.46
C PRO A 434 -20.50 18.79 16.00
N LEU A 435 -21.56 19.55 15.69
CA LEU A 435 -22.91 19.34 16.24
C LEU A 435 -23.42 17.89 16.06
N ALA A 436 -23.15 17.25 14.93
CA ALA A 436 -23.55 15.86 14.67
C ALA A 436 -22.87 14.82 15.58
N LEU A 437 -21.71 15.16 16.13
CA LEU A 437 -20.86 14.31 16.97
C LEU A 437 -21.00 14.65 18.46
N GLN A 438 -21.65 15.75 18.81
CA GLN A 438 -21.80 16.18 20.20
C GLN A 438 -22.65 15.19 21.01
N LYS A 439 -22.18 14.93 22.24
CA LYS A 439 -22.86 14.09 23.22
C LYS A 439 -22.48 14.54 24.62
N THR A 440 -23.33 14.24 25.59
CA THR A 440 -23.06 14.56 26.98
C THR A 440 -22.22 13.46 27.62
N TRP A 441 -21.02 13.81 28.08
CA TRP A 441 -20.19 12.96 28.92
C TRP A 441 -19.93 13.62 30.27
N THR A 442 -19.79 12.80 31.31
CA THR A 442 -19.35 13.27 32.62
C THR A 442 -17.89 13.72 32.58
N LYS A 443 -17.51 14.63 33.48
CA LYS A 443 -16.09 15.03 33.63
C LYS A 443 -15.16 13.84 33.89
N ALA A 444 -15.64 12.82 34.62
CA ALA A 444 -14.88 11.61 34.89
C ALA A 444 -14.64 10.76 33.63
N GLN A 445 -15.64 10.66 32.74
CA GLN A 445 -15.46 9.96 31.45
C GLN A 445 -14.45 10.66 30.55
N ILE A 446 -14.50 11.99 30.48
CA ILE A 446 -13.53 12.77 29.69
C ILE A 446 -12.11 12.62 30.25
N ALA A 447 -11.96 12.71 31.58
CA ALA A 447 -10.65 12.50 32.22
C ALA A 447 -10.11 11.08 31.97
N ALA A 448 -10.94 10.05 32.14
CA ALA A 448 -10.53 8.66 31.88
C ALA A 448 -10.17 8.43 30.39
N ALA A 449 -10.90 9.05 29.46
CA ALA A 449 -10.59 9.00 28.04
C ALA A 449 -9.26 9.71 27.71
N GLN A 450 -8.99 10.83 28.37
CA GLN A 450 -7.71 11.53 28.24
C GLN A 450 -6.55 10.66 28.74
N ASP A 451 -6.71 10.02 29.90
CA ASP A 451 -5.69 9.13 30.47
C ASP A 451 -5.46 7.89 29.58
N ASP A 452 -6.52 7.29 29.03
CA ASP A 452 -6.42 6.14 28.12
C ASP A 452 -5.73 6.53 26.81
N PHE A 453 -6.10 7.67 26.18
CA PHE A 453 -5.43 8.17 24.99
C PHE A 453 -3.94 8.42 25.23
N VAL A 454 -3.59 9.13 26.30
CA VAL A 454 -2.20 9.43 26.66
C VAL A 454 -1.43 8.14 26.92
N SER A 455 -2.03 7.18 27.63
CA SER A 455 -1.41 5.88 27.91
C SER A 455 -1.14 5.09 26.63
N ARG A 456 -2.13 4.96 25.73
CA ARG A 456 -1.97 4.25 24.45
C ARG A 456 -0.89 4.89 23.58
N ALA A 457 -0.97 6.21 23.41
CA ALA A 457 -0.03 6.96 22.59
C ALA A 457 1.41 6.90 23.12
N SER A 458 1.60 6.77 24.44
CA SER A 458 2.93 6.84 25.07
C SER A 458 3.53 5.48 25.44
N ASN A 459 2.72 4.42 25.55
CA ASN A 459 3.17 3.15 26.14
C ASN A 459 2.89 1.90 25.28
N ASP A 460 1.89 1.93 24.39
CA ASP A 460 1.58 0.75 23.59
C ASP A 460 2.66 0.49 22.54
N TYR A 461 2.85 -0.79 22.21
CA TYR A 461 3.84 -1.21 21.22
C TYR A 461 3.44 -0.68 19.84
N TYR A 462 2.15 -0.76 19.53
CA TYR A 462 1.54 -0.23 18.31
C TYR A 462 0.33 0.62 18.68
N SER A 463 0.16 1.78 18.03
CA SER A 463 -0.94 2.70 18.34
C SER A 463 -1.43 3.45 17.10
N GLU A 464 -2.67 3.14 16.70
CA GLU A 464 -3.31 3.67 15.50
C GLU A 464 -4.80 3.95 15.70
N TRP A 465 -5.29 5.03 15.11
CA TRP A 465 -6.68 5.50 15.18
C TRP A 465 -7.20 5.81 13.79
N PHE A 466 -8.43 5.37 13.51
CA PHE A 466 -9.14 5.65 12.27
C PHE A 466 -10.45 6.35 12.58
N TRP A 467 -10.77 7.37 11.80
CA TRP A 467 -12.08 7.98 11.79
C TRP A 467 -12.63 8.05 10.38
N PHE A 468 -13.67 7.26 10.15
CA PHE A 468 -14.41 7.28 8.90
C PHE A 468 -15.39 8.45 8.88
N THR A 469 -15.53 9.07 7.72
CA THR A 469 -16.32 10.29 7.54
C THR A 469 -17.75 10.13 8.06
N PHE A 470 -18.22 11.11 8.83
CA PHE A 470 -19.55 11.16 9.48
C PHE A 470 -19.84 10.05 10.52
N GLN A 471 -18.84 9.28 10.95
CA GLN A 471 -19.03 8.29 12.02
C GLN A 471 -18.92 8.90 13.41
N LYS A 472 -19.79 8.45 14.32
CA LYS A 472 -19.76 8.83 15.74
C LYS A 472 -18.71 8.08 16.56
N GLN A 473 -18.09 7.07 15.96
CA GLN A 473 -17.06 6.26 16.60
C GLN A 473 -15.79 6.30 15.75
N ALA A 474 -14.65 6.36 16.42
CA ALA A 474 -13.35 6.04 15.84
C ALA A 474 -13.04 4.57 16.09
N TRP A 475 -12.32 3.96 15.16
CA TRP A 475 -11.72 2.65 15.35
C TRP A 475 -10.32 2.82 15.92
N VAL A 476 -10.04 2.15 17.04
CA VAL A 476 -8.77 2.25 17.78
C VAL A 476 -8.10 0.90 17.78
N ASN A 477 -6.91 0.82 17.19
CA ASN A 477 -6.08 -0.37 17.16
C ASN A 477 -4.77 -0.09 17.87
N SER A 478 -4.77 -0.35 19.18
CA SER A 478 -3.62 -0.10 20.04
C SER A 478 -3.39 -1.30 20.93
N TRP A 479 -2.15 -1.79 20.96
CA TRP A 479 -1.82 -3.07 21.60
C TRP A 479 -0.35 -3.15 22.02
N SER A 480 -0.09 -4.01 23.00
CA SER A 480 1.25 -4.39 23.44
C SER A 480 1.64 -5.77 22.94
N THR A 481 2.88 -6.19 23.18
CA THR A 481 3.38 -7.52 22.84
C THR A 481 3.70 -8.37 24.08
N THR A 482 3.74 -9.69 23.91
CA THR A 482 4.31 -10.64 24.87
C THR A 482 5.36 -11.53 24.20
N SER A 483 6.32 -12.05 24.96
CA SER A 483 7.24 -13.09 24.49
C SER A 483 6.64 -14.50 24.56
N ASP A 484 5.52 -14.66 25.26
CA ASP A 484 4.82 -15.94 25.40
C ASP A 484 3.90 -16.20 24.19
N GLY A 485 4.26 -17.23 23.40
CA GLY A 485 3.50 -17.67 22.24
C GLY A 485 2.38 -18.66 22.53
N GLU A 486 2.23 -19.14 23.76
CA GLU A 486 1.22 -20.15 24.07
C GLU A 486 -0.19 -19.62 23.77
N GLY A 487 -0.98 -20.37 23.01
CA GLY A 487 -2.34 -19.96 22.61
C GLY A 487 -2.40 -18.83 21.58
N ALA A 488 -1.28 -18.47 20.93
CA ALA A 488 -1.31 -17.57 19.78
C ALA A 488 -2.05 -18.24 18.60
N VAL A 489 -2.86 -17.45 17.89
CA VAL A 489 -3.64 -17.89 16.72
C VAL A 489 -3.16 -17.18 15.45
N GLU A 490 -3.44 -17.76 14.29
CA GLU A 490 -3.26 -17.06 13.00
C GLU A 490 -4.37 -16.01 12.86
N TYR A 491 -3.99 -14.73 12.83
CA TYR A 491 -4.90 -13.61 12.61
C TYR A 491 -4.34 -12.68 11.52
N PRO A 492 -5.13 -12.28 10.52
CA PRO A 492 -6.40 -12.92 10.16
C PRO A 492 -6.18 -14.40 9.81
N CYS A 493 -7.10 -15.26 10.24
CA CYS A 493 -7.10 -16.66 9.80
C CYS A 493 -7.52 -16.73 8.31
N ARG A 494 -7.42 -17.89 7.67
CA ARG A 494 -7.72 -18.02 6.22
C ARG A 494 -9.12 -17.52 5.83
N GLY A 495 -10.14 -17.84 6.64
CA GLY A 495 -11.51 -17.39 6.39
C GLY A 495 -11.65 -15.88 6.53
N GLU A 496 -10.99 -15.29 7.53
CA GLU A 496 -10.93 -13.84 7.71
C GLU A 496 -10.19 -13.16 6.56
N THR A 497 -9.05 -13.71 6.12
CA THR A 497 -8.30 -13.20 4.97
C THR A 497 -9.14 -13.20 3.69
N PHE A 498 -9.92 -14.27 3.45
CA PHE A 498 -10.86 -14.34 2.33
C PHE A 498 -11.94 -13.26 2.43
N LEU A 499 -12.57 -13.10 3.60
CA LEU A 499 -13.58 -12.07 3.80
C LEU A 499 -12.99 -10.68 3.58
N GLN A 500 -11.84 -10.36 4.16
CA GLN A 500 -11.16 -9.07 3.97
C GLN A 500 -10.81 -8.81 2.51
N TRP A 501 -10.37 -9.84 1.78
CA TRP A 501 -10.12 -9.74 0.35
C TRP A 501 -11.40 -9.42 -0.45
N LEU A 502 -12.50 -10.12 -0.14
CA LEU A 502 -13.81 -9.90 -0.78
C LEU A 502 -14.36 -8.51 -0.53
N GLU A 503 -14.20 -8.01 0.69
CA GLU A 503 -14.66 -6.68 1.10
C GLU A 503 -14.02 -5.58 0.25
N ASN A 504 -12.70 -5.63 0.11
CA ASN A 504 -11.96 -4.62 -0.65
C ASN A 504 -12.22 -4.75 -2.15
N TRP A 505 -12.31 -5.97 -2.68
CA TRP A 505 -12.72 -6.17 -4.07
C TRP A 505 -14.12 -5.61 -4.34
N PHE A 506 -15.07 -5.89 -3.45
CA PHE A 506 -16.43 -5.35 -3.56
C PHE A 506 -16.45 -3.83 -3.43
N GLY A 507 -15.63 -3.25 -2.54
CA GLY A 507 -15.43 -1.80 -2.44
C GLY A 507 -15.07 -1.19 -3.80
N GLY A 508 -14.09 -1.77 -4.50
CA GLY A 508 -13.73 -1.34 -5.85
C GLY A 508 -14.87 -1.49 -6.89
N VAL A 509 -15.64 -2.58 -6.82
CA VAL A 509 -16.82 -2.78 -7.70
C VAL A 509 -17.88 -1.72 -7.45
N LEU A 510 -18.18 -1.41 -6.18
CA LEU A 510 -19.18 -0.43 -5.78
C LEU A 510 -18.80 0.97 -6.27
N THR A 511 -17.56 1.40 -6.00
CA THR A 511 -17.11 2.78 -6.33
C THR A 511 -16.98 3.03 -7.83
N SER A 512 -16.69 1.96 -8.59
CA SER A 512 -16.64 2.00 -10.05
C SER A 512 -18.03 1.95 -10.71
N HIS A 513 -19.10 1.69 -9.96
CA HIS A 513 -20.45 1.58 -10.53
C HIS A 513 -21.07 2.98 -10.76
N PRO A 514 -21.69 3.27 -11.92
CA PRO A 514 -22.27 4.58 -12.21
C PRO A 514 -23.33 5.09 -11.20
N PHE A 515 -24.04 4.18 -10.52
CA PHE A 515 -24.91 4.53 -9.37
C PHE A 515 -24.16 5.30 -8.28
N PHE A 516 -22.95 4.88 -7.94
CA PHE A 516 -22.16 5.53 -6.89
C PHE A 516 -21.79 6.96 -7.28
N GLN A 517 -21.60 7.21 -8.58
CA GLN A 517 -21.32 8.54 -9.14
C GLN A 517 -22.56 9.44 -9.22
N ALA A 518 -23.76 8.86 -9.24
CA ALA A 518 -25.01 9.59 -9.37
C ALA A 518 -25.56 10.10 -8.03
N ILE A 519 -25.11 9.54 -6.91
CA ILE A 519 -25.56 9.92 -5.56
C ILE A 519 -24.71 11.06 -4.98
N PRO A 520 -25.27 11.91 -4.08
CA PRO A 520 -24.55 13.01 -3.43
C PRO A 520 -23.32 12.55 -2.64
N GLY A 521 -22.31 13.41 -2.49
CA GLY A 521 -21.04 13.05 -1.85
C GLY A 521 -21.19 12.64 -0.39
N TRP A 522 -22.13 13.23 0.36
CA TRP A 522 -22.40 12.80 1.74
C TRP A 522 -23.00 11.38 1.82
N TRP A 523 -23.74 10.93 0.80
CA TRP A 523 -24.18 9.53 0.71
C TRP A 523 -23.01 8.61 0.39
N GLN A 524 -22.16 9.00 -0.58
CA GLN A 524 -20.97 8.23 -0.93
C GLN A 524 -20.06 8.02 0.29
N ALA A 525 -19.77 9.11 1.01
CA ALA A 525 -18.99 9.09 2.24
C ALA A 525 -19.62 8.19 3.30
N GLN A 526 -20.94 8.31 3.51
CA GLN A 526 -21.62 7.50 4.52
C GLN A 526 -21.64 5.99 4.16
N LEU A 527 -21.84 5.63 2.90
CA LEU A 527 -21.83 4.23 2.47
C LEU A 527 -20.46 3.59 2.65
N LEU A 528 -19.39 4.29 2.25
CA LEU A 528 -18.00 3.84 2.43
C LEU A 528 -17.63 3.76 3.92
N ALA A 529 -17.98 4.78 4.70
CA ALA A 529 -17.73 4.81 6.13
C ALA A 529 -18.44 3.67 6.87
N THR A 530 -19.68 3.38 6.48
CA THR A 530 -20.43 2.23 6.97
C THR A 530 -19.70 0.92 6.63
N ALA A 531 -19.33 0.70 5.36
CA ALA A 531 -18.62 -0.52 4.95
C ALA A 531 -17.30 -0.70 5.71
N GLY A 532 -16.50 0.36 5.85
CA GLY A 532 -15.26 0.36 6.62
C GLY A 532 -15.47 -0.01 8.08
N MET A 533 -16.46 0.61 8.74
CA MET A 533 -16.78 0.28 10.13
C MET A 533 -17.30 -1.16 10.28
N VAL A 534 -18.06 -1.71 9.33
CA VAL A 534 -18.50 -3.12 9.37
C VAL A 534 -17.30 -4.07 9.19
N ALA A 535 -16.36 -3.72 8.31
CA ALA A 535 -15.19 -4.54 8.00
C ALA A 535 -14.19 -4.66 9.16
N LEU A 536 -14.10 -3.63 10.01
CA LEU A 536 -13.12 -3.56 11.09
C LEU A 536 -13.62 -4.21 12.40
N PRO A 537 -12.77 -4.99 13.10
CA PRO A 537 -13.12 -5.65 14.35
C PRO A 537 -13.25 -4.63 15.52
N PRO A 538 -14.11 -4.82 16.53
CA PRO A 538 -15.10 -5.88 16.65
C PRO A 538 -16.17 -5.71 15.57
N THR A 539 -16.54 -6.81 14.93
CA THR A 539 -17.48 -6.82 13.81
C THR A 539 -18.92 -6.56 14.25
N SER A 540 -19.20 -6.63 15.55
CA SER A 540 -20.46 -6.18 16.15
C SER A 540 -20.40 -4.68 16.53
N PHE A 541 -21.50 -3.96 16.29
CA PHE A 541 -21.65 -2.54 16.62
C PHE A 541 -22.13 -2.30 18.06
N ALA A 542 -22.10 -3.34 18.92
CA ALA A 542 -22.49 -3.20 20.31
C ALA A 542 -21.66 -2.09 20.97
N ALA A 543 -22.29 -0.94 21.16
CA ALA A 543 -21.65 0.23 21.72
C ALA A 543 -21.07 -0.16 23.08
N ARG A 544 -19.80 0.16 23.33
CA ARG A 544 -19.39 0.51 24.70
C ARG A 544 -20.16 1.77 25.06
N GLY A 545 -21.40 1.60 25.50
CA GLY A 545 -22.06 2.56 26.36
C GLY A 545 -21.12 2.76 27.55
N GLY A 546 -20.77 4.02 27.82
CA GLY A 546 -19.82 4.34 28.85
C GLY A 546 -20.25 3.78 30.20
N SER A 547 -19.60 2.72 30.64
CA SER A 547 -19.56 2.30 32.04
C SER A 547 -18.26 1.54 32.25
N SER A 548 -17.39 2.14 33.06
CA SER A 548 -16.40 1.42 33.83
C SER A 548 -17.06 0.21 34.53
N GLY A 549 -16.65 -1.01 34.21
CA GLY A 549 -16.99 -2.20 34.99
C GLY A 549 -17.64 -3.35 34.21
N SER A 550 -16.90 -4.45 34.09
CA SER A 550 -17.32 -5.86 34.03
C SER A 550 -18.70 -6.23 33.44
N GLY A 551 -18.72 -6.95 32.32
CA GLY A 551 -19.85 -7.84 31.99
C GLY A 551 -20.08 -8.25 30.53
N SER A 552 -19.57 -9.45 30.19
CA SER A 552 -20.22 -10.48 29.35
C SER A 552 -20.36 -10.39 27.80
N VAL A 553 -19.45 -9.72 27.10
CA VAL A 553 -18.85 -10.33 25.89
C VAL A 553 -17.35 -10.22 26.10
N GLN A 554 -16.68 -11.35 26.29
CA GLN A 554 -15.28 -11.35 26.70
C GLN A 554 -14.46 -10.52 25.70
N ASP A 555 -13.77 -9.52 26.24
CA ASP A 555 -12.63 -8.81 25.68
C ASP A 555 -11.58 -9.83 25.17
N ALA A 556 -11.86 -10.53 24.07
CA ALA A 556 -10.99 -11.57 23.56
C ALA A 556 -9.79 -10.89 22.91
N VAL A 557 -8.76 -10.66 23.73
CA VAL A 557 -7.44 -10.30 23.25
C VAL A 557 -7.01 -11.38 22.26
N THR A 558 -6.85 -11.00 21.00
CA THR A 558 -6.36 -11.90 19.97
C THR A 558 -4.84 -11.90 20.05
N LYS A 559 -4.28 -12.96 20.64
CA LYS A 559 -2.85 -13.20 20.65
C LYS A 559 -2.42 -13.76 19.29
N THR A 560 -1.52 -13.11 18.58
CA THR A 560 -1.05 -13.57 17.26
C THR A 560 0.45 -13.26 17.09
N PRO A 561 1.22 -13.98 16.26
CA PRO A 561 2.61 -13.62 15.96
C PRO A 561 2.75 -12.14 15.56
N LEU A 562 3.83 -11.47 15.96
CA LEU A 562 3.98 -10.04 15.70
C LEU A 562 3.76 -9.62 14.24
N PRO A 563 4.32 -10.30 13.21
CA PRO A 563 4.08 -9.93 11.82
C PRO A 563 2.60 -9.95 11.42
N ASN A 564 1.81 -10.84 12.03
CA ASN A 564 0.36 -10.91 11.84
C ASN A 564 -0.37 -9.74 12.51
N GLY A 565 0.14 -9.26 13.66
CA GLY A 565 -0.38 -8.07 14.33
C GLY A 565 -0.07 -6.78 13.57
N LEU A 566 1.12 -6.68 12.96
CA LEU A 566 1.52 -5.54 12.12
C LEU A 566 0.70 -5.51 10.82
N HIS A 567 0.61 -6.65 10.14
CA HIS A 567 -0.26 -6.81 8.98
C HIS A 567 -1.61 -7.35 9.46
N PHE A 568 -2.44 -6.54 10.12
CA PHE A 568 -3.73 -7.00 10.65
C PHE A 568 -4.89 -6.99 9.62
N ARG A 569 -4.66 -6.40 8.43
CA ARG A 569 -5.59 -6.41 7.28
C ARG A 569 -4.93 -7.03 6.04
N ARG A 570 -5.73 -7.71 5.22
CA ARG A 570 -5.33 -8.34 3.94
C ARG A 570 -6.21 -7.82 2.80
N GLY A 571 -5.65 -7.76 1.59
CA GLY A 571 -6.39 -7.38 0.39
C GLY A 571 -6.73 -5.89 0.26
N ILE A 572 -6.14 -5.01 1.09
CA ILE A 572 -6.34 -3.55 1.00
C ILE A 572 -6.03 -3.04 -0.42
N GLN A 573 -5.02 -3.63 -1.06
CA GLN A 573 -4.64 -3.46 -2.47
C GLN A 573 -5.83 -3.46 -3.46
N ASN A 574 -6.93 -4.15 -3.14
CA ASN A 574 -8.06 -4.35 -4.05
C ASN A 574 -9.03 -3.17 -4.13
N MET A 575 -8.89 -2.17 -3.26
CA MET A 575 -9.67 -0.94 -3.31
C MET A 575 -8.73 0.25 -3.45
N ARG A 576 -8.71 0.88 -4.63
CA ARG A 576 -7.85 2.05 -4.89
C ARG A 576 -8.27 3.22 -4.01
N VAL A 577 -7.29 3.89 -3.43
CA VAL A 577 -7.48 5.11 -2.66
C VAL A 577 -6.54 6.20 -3.16
N ARG A 578 -6.91 7.44 -2.86
CA ARG A 578 -6.03 8.60 -2.85
C ARG A 578 -5.68 8.89 -1.41
N ASP A 579 -4.45 9.34 -1.18
CA ASP A 579 -3.90 9.38 0.16
C ASP A 579 -2.85 10.50 0.29
N MET A 580 -3.09 11.42 1.22
CA MET A 580 -2.15 12.44 1.63
C MET A 580 -1.82 12.27 3.11
N GLU A 581 -0.54 12.11 3.43
CA GLU A 581 -0.03 11.93 4.80
C GLU A 581 1.02 13.00 5.13
N PHE A 582 0.95 13.53 6.35
CA PHE A 582 1.96 14.42 6.92
C PHE A 582 2.52 13.88 8.23
N GLN A 583 3.81 14.15 8.43
CA GLN A 583 4.54 13.93 9.65
C GLN A 583 4.60 15.24 10.44
N ILE A 584 3.88 15.31 11.55
CA ILE A 584 3.84 16.48 12.44
C ILE A 584 4.69 16.17 13.68
N PRO A 585 5.70 16.98 14.01
CA PRO A 585 6.50 16.75 15.22
C PRO A 585 5.64 16.85 16.48
N ILE A 586 5.89 15.98 17.44
CA ILE A 586 5.32 16.05 18.78
C ILE A 586 6.41 16.61 19.72
N PRO A 587 6.28 17.84 20.22
CA PRO A 587 7.29 18.44 21.08
C PRO A 587 7.26 17.81 22.47
N ALA A 588 8.35 18.00 23.24
CA ALA A 588 8.39 17.62 24.64
C ALA A 588 7.74 18.69 25.53
N GLN A 589 7.03 18.24 26.56
CA GLN A 589 6.62 19.06 27.69
C GLN A 589 7.82 19.35 28.61
N ALA A 590 7.63 20.26 29.58
CA ALA A 590 8.67 20.62 30.54
C ALA A 590 9.18 19.44 31.39
N ASP A 591 8.37 18.39 31.56
CA ASP A 591 8.74 17.15 32.26
C ASP A 591 9.37 16.09 31.33
N GLY A 592 9.60 16.43 30.07
CA GLY A 592 10.21 15.56 29.06
C GLY A 592 9.28 14.54 28.42
N LYS A 593 7.96 14.58 28.67
CA LYS A 593 6.97 13.71 28.02
C LYS A 593 6.45 14.30 26.71
N PRO A 594 5.88 13.49 25.78
CA PRO A 594 5.28 14.01 24.56
C PRO A 594 4.08 14.94 24.85
N ASP A 595 4.07 16.10 24.20
CA ASP A 595 2.93 17.02 24.24
C ASP A 595 1.86 16.62 23.21
N LEU A 596 1.01 15.67 23.60
CA LEU A 596 -0.01 15.09 22.72
C LEU A 596 -1.15 16.06 22.37
N ARG A 597 -1.15 17.29 22.89
CA ARG A 597 -2.16 18.31 22.52
C ARG A 597 -2.10 18.67 21.04
N ILE A 598 -0.92 18.64 20.43
CA ILE A 598 -0.77 18.89 18.98
C ILE A 598 -1.42 17.78 18.14
N VAL A 599 -1.37 16.53 18.63
CA VAL A 599 -2.03 15.37 18.00
C VAL A 599 -3.54 15.54 18.05
N GLN A 600 -4.07 15.85 19.25
CA GLN A 600 -5.49 16.11 19.44
C GLN A 600 -5.97 17.24 18.52
N ARG A 601 -5.19 18.32 18.42
CA ARG A 601 -5.51 19.44 17.52
C ARG A 601 -5.51 19.02 16.04
N ALA A 602 -4.47 18.33 15.57
CA ALA A 602 -4.39 17.88 14.17
C ALA A 602 -5.56 16.99 13.76
N TRP A 603 -5.98 16.11 14.66
CA TRP A 603 -7.15 15.25 14.49
C TRP A 603 -8.46 16.05 14.38
N TRP A 604 -8.71 16.94 15.33
CA TRP A 604 -9.97 17.70 15.35
C TRP A 604 -10.03 18.84 14.33
N ASP A 605 -8.89 19.37 13.87
CA ASP A 605 -8.83 20.36 12.79
C ASP A 605 -9.39 19.76 11.47
N VAL A 606 -9.01 18.54 11.12
CA VAL A 606 -9.53 17.85 9.92
C VAL A 606 -11.00 17.46 10.10
N ILE A 607 -11.40 16.95 11.27
CA ILE A 607 -12.82 16.66 11.54
C ILE A 607 -13.66 17.92 11.34
N GLN A 608 -13.26 19.06 11.92
CA GLN A 608 -14.00 20.32 11.74
C GLN A 608 -14.07 20.75 10.27
N LEU A 609 -12.98 20.58 9.51
CA LEU A 609 -12.99 20.87 8.08
C LEU A 609 -14.00 20.00 7.33
N VAL A 610 -14.03 18.70 7.62
CA VAL A 610 -14.97 17.74 7.03
C VAL A 610 -16.43 18.09 7.35
N TYR A 611 -16.72 18.66 8.52
CA TYR A 611 -18.07 19.11 8.89
C TYR A 611 -18.42 20.52 8.42
N SER A 612 -17.46 21.28 7.90
CA SER A 612 -17.71 22.60 7.32
C SER A 612 -18.39 22.53 5.95
N ASP A 613 -18.32 21.37 5.29
CA ASP A 613 -18.94 21.09 4.00
C ASP A 613 -19.51 19.66 3.97
N ALA A 614 -20.82 19.54 3.75
CA ALA A 614 -21.47 18.24 3.62
C ALA A 614 -20.94 17.44 2.41
N GLU A 615 -20.51 18.11 1.35
CA GLU A 615 -19.95 17.51 0.13
C GLU A 615 -18.44 17.23 0.23
N THR A 616 -17.90 17.25 1.45
CA THR A 616 -16.49 17.03 1.78
C THR A 616 -15.78 16.02 0.85
N PRO A 617 -14.64 16.40 0.24
CA PRO A 617 -13.88 15.49 -0.63
C PRO A 617 -13.25 14.29 0.10
N MET A 618 -13.15 14.31 1.43
CA MET A 618 -12.68 13.16 2.21
C MET A 618 -13.80 12.14 2.40
N ARG A 619 -13.97 11.24 1.41
CA ARG A 619 -15.10 10.29 1.38
C ARG A 619 -14.80 8.93 2.01
N LEU A 620 -13.59 8.69 2.51
CA LEU A 620 -13.23 7.41 3.12
C LEU A 620 -12.93 7.56 4.62
N THR A 621 -11.69 7.93 4.97
CA THR A 621 -11.23 7.91 6.36
C THR A 621 -10.07 8.87 6.58
N MET A 622 -9.89 9.27 7.83
CA MET A 622 -8.66 9.83 8.38
C MET A 622 -7.98 8.75 9.23
N GLU A 623 -6.66 8.61 9.10
CA GLU A 623 -5.85 7.67 9.89
C GLU A 623 -4.75 8.43 10.63
N MET A 624 -4.47 8.04 11.87
CA MET A 624 -3.43 8.67 12.69
C MET A 624 -2.64 7.63 13.46
N ARG A 625 -1.31 7.78 13.42
CA ARG A 625 -0.31 6.90 14.05
C ARG A 625 0.66 7.76 14.85
N ILE A 626 1.08 7.28 16.01
CA ILE A 626 2.15 7.91 16.80
C ILE A 626 3.42 7.11 16.64
N MET A 627 4.56 7.79 16.46
CA MET A 627 5.85 7.13 16.30
C MET A 627 7.04 7.94 16.78
N ASN A 628 8.23 7.34 16.75
CA ASN A 628 9.47 8.02 17.11
C ASN A 628 10.00 8.93 15.97
N GLY A 629 11.11 9.61 16.21
CA GLY A 629 11.91 10.25 15.16
C GLY A 629 12.70 9.25 14.32
N SER A 630 13.38 9.74 13.28
CA SER A 630 14.28 8.95 12.43
C SER A 630 15.70 9.53 12.38
N GLU A 631 16.69 8.66 12.17
CA GLU A 631 18.08 9.04 11.92
C GLU A 631 18.43 9.16 10.43
N VAL A 632 17.58 8.66 9.55
CA VAL A 632 17.78 8.68 8.10
C VAL A 632 17.67 10.11 7.58
N ILE A 633 18.64 10.57 6.79
CA ILE A 633 18.82 11.98 6.40
C ILE A 633 17.57 12.56 5.75
N MET A 634 16.96 11.82 4.84
CA MET A 634 15.81 12.30 4.09
C MET A 634 14.48 11.86 4.72
N ALA A 635 14.46 11.27 5.91
CA ALA A 635 13.22 10.88 6.56
C ALA A 635 12.36 12.11 6.93
N PRO A 636 11.06 12.12 6.63
CA PRO A 636 10.14 13.14 7.14
C PRO A 636 10.15 13.27 8.67
N GLN A 637 10.39 12.17 9.38
CA GLN A 637 10.49 12.10 10.84
C GLN A 637 11.83 12.60 11.41
N ARG A 638 12.81 12.97 10.57
CA ARG A 638 14.14 13.40 11.04
C ARG A 638 14.08 14.77 11.72
N GLY A 639 14.69 14.85 12.91
CA GLY A 639 14.69 16.03 13.75
C GLY A 639 13.54 16.07 14.76
N ASN A 640 12.58 15.15 14.63
CA ASN A 640 11.48 15.00 15.57
C ASN A 640 11.93 14.11 16.73
N GLN A 641 11.49 14.42 17.96
CA GLN A 641 11.65 13.49 19.08
C GLN A 641 10.60 12.37 18.99
N TRP A 642 9.36 12.75 18.70
CA TRP A 642 8.27 11.86 18.30
C TRP A 642 7.48 12.52 17.17
N THR A 643 6.72 11.73 16.44
CA THR A 643 5.98 12.15 15.26
C THR A 643 4.54 11.68 15.34
N CYS A 644 3.61 12.55 14.99
CA CYS A 644 2.24 12.23 14.62
C CYS A 644 2.20 12.06 13.11
N SER A 645 2.06 10.82 12.64
CA SER A 645 1.76 10.55 11.24
C SER A 645 0.26 10.59 11.06
N ILE A 646 -0.25 11.48 10.22
CA ILE A 646 -1.69 11.63 10.03
C ILE A 646 -2.00 11.78 8.54
N GLU A 647 -2.99 11.03 8.09
CA GLU A 647 -3.39 10.96 6.68
C GLU A 647 -4.90 11.07 6.48
N VAL A 648 -5.26 11.60 5.31
CA VAL A 648 -6.63 11.71 4.83
C VAL A 648 -6.75 10.93 3.53
N LEU A 649 -7.82 10.15 3.42
CA LEU A 649 -8.06 9.25 2.30
C LEU A 649 -9.40 9.50 1.63
N THR A 650 -9.42 9.31 0.32
CA THR A 650 -10.63 9.30 -0.50
C THR A 650 -10.53 8.23 -1.59
N ILE A 651 -11.57 8.05 -2.40
CA ILE A 651 -11.57 7.10 -3.52
C ILE A 651 -11.42 7.86 -4.84
N PRO A 652 -10.50 7.47 -5.75
CA PRO A 652 -10.26 8.16 -7.02
C PRO A 652 -11.53 8.40 -7.84
N ASP A 653 -12.42 7.40 -7.90
CA ASP A 653 -13.65 7.52 -8.67
C ASP A 653 -14.67 8.44 -8.01
N SER A 654 -14.58 8.70 -6.71
CA SER A 654 -15.61 9.45 -5.99
C SER A 654 -15.49 10.96 -6.18
N VAL A 655 -14.27 11.50 -6.24
CA VAL A 655 -14.04 12.95 -6.26
C VAL A 655 -13.26 13.38 -7.50
N THR A 656 -13.55 14.57 -8.00
CA THR A 656 -12.71 15.17 -9.05
C THR A 656 -11.33 15.55 -8.50
N ASP A 657 -10.34 15.64 -9.39
CA ASP A 657 -8.99 16.08 -9.01
C ASP A 657 -8.98 17.47 -8.37
N GLY A 658 -9.85 18.37 -8.84
CA GLY A 658 -9.96 19.73 -8.30
C GLY A 658 -10.52 19.76 -6.88
N GLU A 659 -11.56 18.97 -6.61
CA GLU A 659 -12.15 18.86 -5.27
C GLU A 659 -11.15 18.29 -4.27
N TRP A 660 -10.48 17.19 -4.64
CA TRP A 660 -9.51 16.54 -3.78
C TRP A 660 -8.28 17.42 -3.51
N SER A 661 -7.65 17.96 -4.57
CA SER A 661 -6.45 18.80 -4.38
C SER A 661 -6.76 20.07 -3.58
N GLY A 662 -7.93 20.69 -3.80
CA GLY A 662 -8.39 21.83 -3.01
C GLY A 662 -8.56 21.50 -1.52
N PHE A 663 -9.14 20.35 -1.21
CA PHE A 663 -9.26 19.87 0.18
C PHE A 663 -7.89 19.57 0.81
N CYS A 664 -7.00 18.90 0.08
CA CYS A 664 -5.64 18.60 0.55
C CYS A 664 -4.84 19.87 0.86
N VAL A 665 -5.01 20.94 0.07
CA VAL A 665 -4.40 22.25 0.38
C VAL A 665 -4.91 22.80 1.71
N GLN A 666 -6.22 22.72 1.98
CA GLN A 666 -6.81 23.17 3.24
C GLN A 666 -6.29 22.35 4.43
N VAL A 667 -6.27 21.02 4.33
CA VAL A 667 -5.74 20.14 5.39
C VAL A 667 -4.27 20.45 5.68
N LYS A 668 -3.45 20.56 4.63
CA LYS A 668 -2.04 20.96 4.73
C LYS A 668 -1.90 22.31 5.43
N ASP A 669 -2.70 23.31 5.07
CA ASP A 669 -2.67 24.64 5.70
C ASP A 669 -3.05 24.56 7.19
N LEU A 670 -4.03 23.72 7.57
CA LEU A 670 -4.39 23.53 8.98
C LEU A 670 -3.18 23.10 9.81
N TRP A 671 -2.42 22.12 9.32
CA TRP A 671 -1.26 21.55 10.01
C TRP A 671 0.00 22.42 9.93
N LEU A 672 0.23 23.12 8.82
CA LEU A 672 1.39 24.02 8.68
C LEU A 672 1.30 25.25 9.58
N ARG A 673 0.09 25.70 9.95
CA ARG A 673 -0.08 26.79 10.92
C ARG A 673 0.61 26.52 12.26
N TYR A 674 0.88 25.26 12.62
CA TYR A 674 1.61 24.95 13.85
C TYR A 674 3.06 25.44 13.83
N GLU A 675 3.65 25.56 12.63
CA GLU A 675 4.96 26.18 12.44
C GLU A 675 4.88 27.70 12.64
N ASP A 676 3.86 28.35 12.06
CA ASP A 676 3.65 29.80 12.16
C ASP A 676 3.33 30.24 13.60
N GLU A 677 2.63 29.40 14.35
CA GLU A 677 2.35 29.60 15.78
C GLU A 677 3.56 29.28 16.68
N GLY A 678 4.65 28.77 16.11
CA GLY A 678 5.86 28.40 16.85
C GLY A 678 5.70 27.18 17.77
N LEU A 679 4.68 26.34 17.54
CA LEU A 679 4.47 25.10 18.29
C LEU A 679 5.47 24.02 17.87
N VAL A 680 5.89 24.05 16.62
CA VAL A 680 6.94 23.19 16.04
C VAL A 680 7.87 24.04 15.15
N PRO A 681 9.11 23.60 14.89
CA PRO A 681 10.02 24.36 14.03
C PRO A 681 9.48 24.55 12.60
N ARG A 682 9.83 25.65 11.94
CA ARG A 682 9.49 25.86 10.52
C ARG A 682 10.14 24.79 9.63
N GLY A 683 9.41 24.28 8.64
CA GLY A 683 9.86 23.23 7.72
C GLY A 683 9.94 21.83 8.34
N SER A 684 9.33 21.60 9.50
CA SER A 684 9.35 20.31 10.20
C SER A 684 8.08 19.49 10.01
N VAL A 685 6.98 20.11 9.59
CA VAL A 685 5.75 19.44 9.15
C VAL A 685 5.92 19.04 7.69
N ARG A 686 6.12 17.73 7.44
CA ARG A 686 6.59 17.24 6.14
C ARG A 686 5.68 16.15 5.58
N PRO A 687 5.40 16.12 4.27
CA PRO A 687 4.63 15.04 3.68
C PRO A 687 5.42 13.73 3.70
N HIS A 688 4.70 12.60 3.74
CA HIS A 688 5.31 11.29 3.52
C HIS A 688 5.66 11.10 2.03
N TRP A 689 6.90 10.67 1.72
CA TRP A 689 7.41 10.64 0.35
C TRP A 689 6.59 9.79 -0.62
N ALA A 690 6.00 8.70 -0.15
CA ALA A 690 5.22 7.79 -0.98
C ALA A 690 3.82 8.32 -1.33
N LYS A 691 3.32 9.36 -0.66
CA LYS A 691 1.90 9.79 -0.70
C LYS A 691 1.67 10.96 -1.67
N GLU A 692 0.44 11.45 -1.78
CA GLU A 692 0.08 12.57 -2.63
C GLU A 692 0.46 13.92 -2.00
N TRP A 693 1.55 14.53 -2.46
CA TRP A 693 1.97 15.85 -2.00
C TRP A 693 2.42 16.79 -3.14
N GLU A 694 2.74 16.26 -4.32
CA GLU A 694 3.38 17.04 -5.40
C GLU A 694 2.51 18.16 -5.98
N SER A 695 1.17 17.99 -5.94
CA SER A 695 0.22 18.99 -6.43
C SER A 695 -0.03 20.14 -5.45
N LEU A 696 0.52 20.07 -4.23
CA LEU A 696 0.32 21.08 -3.20
C LEU A 696 1.14 22.35 -3.49
N THR A 697 0.63 23.46 -2.98
CA THR A 697 1.33 24.75 -2.96
C THR A 697 1.59 25.19 -1.52
N PHE A 698 2.69 25.91 -1.31
CA PHE A 698 3.17 26.31 0.01
C PHE A 698 3.52 27.80 0.02
N ALA A 699 3.41 28.44 1.18
CA ALA A 699 3.88 29.81 1.36
C ALA A 699 5.39 29.82 1.65
N GLY A 700 6.14 30.58 0.86
CA GLY A 700 7.55 30.87 1.11
C GLY A 700 7.76 31.86 2.28
N GLU A 701 9.01 32.17 2.58
CA GLU A 701 9.36 33.05 3.71
C GLU A 701 8.87 34.49 3.53
N ARG A 702 8.65 34.93 2.29
CA ARG A 702 8.17 36.30 1.97
C ARG A 702 6.72 36.31 1.51
N GLY A 703 5.99 35.21 1.72
CA GLY A 703 4.60 35.04 1.32
C GLY A 703 4.40 34.73 -0.17
N GLU A 704 5.48 34.46 -0.91
CA GLU A 704 5.39 33.94 -2.28
C GLU A 704 4.80 32.53 -2.30
N SER A 705 4.09 32.17 -3.38
CA SER A 705 3.61 30.80 -3.57
C SER A 705 4.71 29.95 -4.19
N LEU A 706 5.10 28.89 -3.49
CA LEU A 706 6.07 27.89 -3.92
C LEU A 706 5.33 26.60 -4.31
N THR A 707 5.85 25.87 -5.30
CA THR A 707 5.46 24.48 -5.52
C THR A 707 5.90 23.61 -4.34
N ALA A 708 5.28 22.44 -4.17
CA ALA A 708 5.69 21.50 -3.13
C ALA A 708 7.18 21.16 -3.21
N ARG A 709 7.68 20.85 -4.41
CA ARG A 709 9.10 20.52 -4.63
C ARG A 709 10.02 21.69 -4.23
N GLN A 710 9.68 22.91 -4.63
CA GLN A 710 10.43 24.11 -4.23
C GLN A 710 10.46 24.28 -2.71
N TYR A 711 9.30 24.22 -2.04
CA TYR A 711 9.23 24.36 -0.59
C TYR A 711 10.03 23.28 0.14
N LEU A 712 9.87 22.01 -0.26
CA LEU A 712 10.61 20.92 0.35
C LEU A 712 12.11 21.08 0.15
N LYS A 713 12.56 21.50 -1.04
CA LYS A 713 13.97 21.73 -1.34
C LYS A 713 14.57 22.90 -0.58
N THR A 714 13.90 24.06 -0.57
CA THR A 714 14.51 25.31 -0.09
C THR A 714 14.19 25.62 1.37
N VAL A 715 13.16 24.99 1.94
CA VAL A 715 12.72 25.22 3.33
C VAL A 715 12.83 23.94 4.14
N ALA A 716 12.06 22.89 3.82
CA ALA A 716 11.89 21.76 4.73
C ALA A 716 13.12 20.82 4.82
N TYR A 717 13.81 20.61 3.71
CA TYR A 717 14.97 19.71 3.58
C TYR A 717 16.25 20.42 3.15
N LYS A 718 16.31 21.75 3.19
CA LYS A 718 17.46 22.54 2.72
C LYS A 718 18.81 21.99 3.19
N ASP A 719 18.96 21.79 4.49
CA ASP A 719 20.21 21.30 5.07
C ASP A 719 20.36 19.78 4.92
N ALA A 720 19.25 19.04 4.98
CA ALA A 720 19.23 17.58 4.81
C ALA A 720 19.67 17.16 3.40
N ILE A 721 19.27 17.88 2.35
CA ILE A 721 19.67 17.63 0.97
C ILE A 721 21.18 17.85 0.81
N LEU A 722 21.75 18.90 1.43
CA LEU A 722 23.19 19.12 1.42
C LEU A 722 23.94 17.97 2.11
N GLU A 723 23.50 17.55 3.30
CA GLU A 723 24.09 16.43 4.02
C GLU A 723 23.95 15.09 3.27
N PHE A 724 22.82 14.90 2.59
CA PHE A 724 22.55 13.72 1.76
C PHE A 724 23.52 13.65 0.58
N LYS A 725 23.65 14.76 -0.17
CA LYS A 725 24.61 14.87 -1.28
C LYS A 725 26.04 14.67 -0.79
N ASP A 726 26.44 15.29 0.32
CA ASP A 726 27.78 15.15 0.89
C ASP A 726 28.09 13.71 1.30
N THR A 727 27.12 13.02 1.89
CA THR A 727 27.25 11.60 2.24
C THR A 727 27.36 10.73 0.99
N LEU A 728 26.51 10.95 -0.02
CA LEU A 728 26.58 10.24 -1.29
C LEU A 728 27.91 10.49 -2.02
N THR A 729 28.44 11.71 -2.02
CA THR A 729 29.77 12.02 -2.60
C THR A 729 30.88 11.23 -1.91
N LYS A 730 30.84 11.12 -0.57
CA LYS A 730 31.84 10.33 0.18
C LYS A 730 31.76 8.84 -0.14
N ILE A 731 30.55 8.31 -0.28
CA ILE A 731 30.33 6.93 -0.73
C ILE A 731 30.88 6.75 -2.15
N GLY A 732 30.51 7.64 -3.07
CA GLY A 732 30.94 7.59 -4.46
C GLY A 732 32.46 7.68 -4.64
N HIS A 733 33.15 8.52 -3.87
CA HIS A 733 34.62 8.56 -3.89
C HIS A 733 35.26 7.23 -3.48
N LYS A 734 34.64 6.48 -2.57
CA LYS A 734 35.12 5.14 -2.15
C LYS A 734 34.81 4.06 -3.19
N GLN A 735 33.76 4.25 -3.97
CA GLN A 735 33.19 3.26 -4.88
C GLN A 735 33.34 3.65 -6.36
N GLU A 736 34.15 4.68 -6.65
CA GLU A 736 34.56 5.13 -7.98
C GLU A 736 33.41 5.61 -8.88
N TRP A 737 32.49 6.41 -8.33
CA TRP A 737 31.45 7.13 -9.07
C TRP A 737 31.18 8.52 -8.48
N GLU A 738 30.58 9.43 -9.25
CA GLU A 738 30.24 10.80 -8.84
C GLU A 738 28.72 11.04 -8.79
N LEU A 739 28.27 12.13 -8.14
CA LEU A 739 26.85 12.48 -8.07
C LEU A 739 26.21 12.67 -9.46
N LYS A 740 26.97 13.20 -10.43
CA LYS A 740 26.50 13.36 -11.81
C LYS A 740 26.17 12.02 -12.47
N ASP A 741 26.88 10.95 -12.09
CA ASP A 741 26.64 9.62 -12.63
C ASP A 741 25.32 9.08 -12.08
N LEU A 742 25.05 9.30 -10.78
CA LEU A 742 23.75 9.01 -10.19
C LEU A 742 22.63 9.80 -10.84
N GLN A 743 22.82 11.11 -11.05
CA GLN A 743 21.84 11.97 -11.73
C GLN A 743 21.51 11.45 -13.13
N HIS A 744 22.54 11.15 -13.92
CA HIS A 744 22.37 10.67 -15.30
C HIS A 744 21.83 9.25 -15.40
N ARG A 745 22.01 8.41 -14.38
CA ARG A 745 21.68 6.99 -14.43
C ARG A 745 20.40 6.62 -13.68
N PHE A 746 20.18 7.19 -12.51
CA PHE A 746 19.15 6.74 -11.57
C PHE A 746 18.16 7.83 -11.16
N SER A 747 18.29 9.06 -11.66
CA SER A 747 17.34 10.13 -11.40
C SER A 747 16.15 10.12 -12.37
N ASN A 748 15.19 10.98 -12.10
CA ASN A 748 14.10 11.38 -12.97
C ASN A 748 13.81 12.88 -12.73
N GLU A 749 12.78 13.44 -13.34
CA GLU A 749 12.46 14.88 -13.20
C GLU A 749 12.28 15.30 -11.74
N LEU A 750 11.55 14.51 -10.93
CA LEU A 750 11.33 14.79 -9.51
C LEU A 750 12.67 14.91 -8.76
N TRP A 751 13.56 13.95 -8.94
CA TRP A 751 14.81 13.91 -8.17
C TRP A 751 15.89 14.85 -8.73
N ASP A 752 15.85 15.17 -10.02
CA ASP A 752 16.67 16.26 -10.58
C ASP A 752 16.33 17.57 -9.88
N GLU A 753 15.05 17.93 -9.85
CA GLU A 753 14.59 19.16 -9.19
C GLU A 753 14.86 19.14 -7.68
N MET A 754 14.59 18.02 -7.00
CA MET A 754 14.68 17.94 -5.54
C MET A 754 16.13 17.87 -5.02
N ILE A 755 17.02 17.14 -5.69
CA ILE A 755 18.34 16.77 -5.15
C ILE A 755 19.49 17.33 -5.96
N PHE A 756 19.45 17.21 -7.29
CA PHE A 756 20.66 17.41 -8.09
C PHE A 756 20.84 18.84 -8.58
N ASP A 757 19.77 19.48 -9.06
CA ASP A 757 19.72 20.89 -9.46
C ASP A 757 19.87 21.81 -8.24
#